data_AF-A0A5C9C408-F1
#
_entry.id   AF-A0A5C9C408-F1
#
_cell.length_a   1.000
_cell.length_b   1.000
_cell.length_c   1.000
_cell.angle_alpha   90.00
_cell.angle_beta   90.00
_cell.angle_gamma   90.00
#
_symmetry.space_group_name_H-M   'P 1'
#
loop_
_entity.id
_entity.type
_entity.pdbx_description
1 polymer ?
#
loop_
_entity_poly.entity_id
_entity_poly.type
_entity_poly.pdbx_seq_one_letter_code
_entity_poly.pdbx_strand_id
1 'polypeptide(L)'
;MSGTVRSAKKYSEFKSNNHLARELMESYPGLEWGKDFRSLGNKIGELDKGKVTWWLNNSEKAKCLAKLLEVSLEDLGLHGKAQKGVFGFQEFPEFPPLDLKREESWGLAEEVLDPAQVAPGYVGKFSLDRWFSKALIGNWYPPHEMDWLCISDELHRQLLSRMLEATARHEVIFVDSLADAAVRLANPKPLIVSVSHDGGDQDLLALAGRPQDAGLLVIAPFASTQREETSSEERWGSWESRTTRGLQGRRFDLMGRGLGRWTFKKIPDWREQLLAWVEVRLNRAGGDTFFSAQAVGDWLKRFDPLAVWFCTTSDVMQLCRLAHLDSEKRLPDPSDSNAGSRLVQLLFARESSSRVFRIKQLANARWQRSDVPWQGSLPLDTWSAISVTEAAPVSRSALDEIVSGATVGERKKAADRVAHMLEAGDPEVLLSSGLLTESRQGLFDFQHPTFAGLLIRDRLMEEVATESPAEWAMNCFDPDRRLLVDAALDAVSMGCLVNAAERLAAEPENSAKVIAASEAIFMAIGRRIANEETIPPALYFIGKLVIQRLDTSDDWCLAEPWSRSVTSVDEQLAWVGACWSWSLLPDAAAKIGSSWLFPGWANEFSETPYWLTGFVPHQEEEHASPALRRFLEVAYQWTKELDAPIENGPAMLLLPFLGKAAQGVLSPESVWWKALIGLKWAESLLLESFETSGEEAARRLWPSFLAAEREVLSEKKAEDKYNFPHMSFRSSPIRFWLLRQLKPTEILMGLSEADRIYLGHTPESLPPEVRAPLLQSLVDCAEVFPSFERFGFHAAPALEAYLAHEILGFAAAQCLWRWNAERAASLLVQGASISLAVRKTLFWQCPEQYFSKAIEALSVAPALCNAEERKQWVRKHLPSSGLFAANLLALLDVE
;
A
#
# COMPACT_ATOMS: atom_id res chain seq x y z
N MET A 1 7.81 -0.69 -30.70
CA MET A 1 8.36 -2.05 -30.68
C MET A 1 8.50 -2.57 -32.09
N SER A 2 9.65 -3.18 -32.44
CA SER A 2 9.74 -4.01 -33.64
C SER A 2 8.94 -5.30 -33.43
N GLY A 3 8.21 -5.73 -34.44
CA GLY A 3 7.46 -6.97 -34.32
C GLY A 3 8.28 -8.24 -34.39
N THR A 4 7.58 -9.33 -34.11
CA THR A 4 8.09 -10.69 -34.04
C THR A 4 8.65 -11.23 -35.38
N VAL A 5 8.26 -10.64 -36.52
CA VAL A 5 8.82 -11.00 -37.84
C VAL A 5 10.09 -10.20 -38.10
N ARG A 6 9.99 -8.90 -37.80
CA ARG A 6 11.06 -7.92 -37.61
C ARG A 6 12.22 -8.57 -36.89
N SER A 7 11.90 -9.35 -35.85
CA SER A 7 12.80 -9.99 -34.91
C SER A 7 13.49 -11.30 -35.35
N ALA A 8 13.23 -11.84 -36.55
CA ALA A 8 13.97 -13.00 -37.05
C ALA A 8 15.36 -12.63 -37.61
N LYS A 9 16.42 -13.44 -37.39
CA LYS A 9 17.77 -13.16 -37.93
C LYS A 9 17.77 -13.12 -39.47
N LYS A 10 17.09 -14.08 -40.08
CA LYS A 10 17.02 -14.24 -41.53
C LYS A 10 16.17 -13.17 -42.22
N TYR A 11 15.38 -12.40 -41.46
CA TYR A 11 14.65 -11.25 -42.01
C TYR A 11 15.57 -10.25 -42.72
N SER A 12 16.81 -10.09 -42.25
CA SER A 12 17.81 -9.18 -42.83
C SER A 12 18.15 -9.47 -44.30
N GLU A 13 17.91 -10.70 -44.78
CA GLU A 13 18.08 -11.10 -46.17
C GLU A 13 16.92 -10.59 -47.07
N PHE A 14 15.83 -10.09 -46.47
CA PHE A 14 14.65 -9.62 -47.16
C PHE A 14 14.51 -8.09 -47.04
N LYS A 15 14.43 -7.40 -48.19
CA LYS A 15 14.37 -5.93 -48.24
C LYS A 15 13.07 -5.32 -47.69
N SER A 16 11.99 -6.10 -47.58
CA SER A 16 10.68 -5.66 -47.06
C SER A 16 9.77 -6.87 -46.80
N ASN A 17 8.67 -6.67 -46.05
CA ASN A 17 7.62 -7.68 -45.89
C ASN A 17 7.05 -8.17 -47.23
N ASN A 18 6.99 -7.31 -48.25
CA ASN A 18 6.53 -7.71 -49.59
C ASN A 18 7.56 -8.59 -50.33
N HIS A 19 8.85 -8.36 -50.08
CA HIS A 19 9.92 -9.21 -50.59
C HIS A 19 9.89 -10.57 -49.92
N LEU A 20 9.78 -10.60 -48.59
CA LEU A 20 9.60 -11.83 -47.82
C LEU A 20 8.36 -12.61 -48.27
N ALA A 21 7.23 -11.93 -48.50
CA ALA A 21 6.01 -12.57 -48.99
C ALA A 21 6.16 -13.21 -50.38
N ARG A 22 6.94 -12.59 -51.28
CA ARG A 22 7.22 -13.17 -52.60
C ARG A 22 8.04 -14.44 -52.47
N GLU A 23 9.12 -14.39 -51.70
CA GLU A 23 10.01 -15.53 -51.51
C GLU A 23 9.34 -16.69 -50.78
N LEU A 24 8.40 -16.36 -49.88
CA LEU A 24 7.56 -17.34 -49.21
C LEU A 24 6.63 -18.07 -50.18
N MET A 25 6.06 -17.38 -51.18
CA MET A 25 5.22 -18.01 -52.20
C MET A 25 6.05 -18.86 -53.18
N GLU A 26 7.25 -18.39 -53.54
CA GLU A 26 8.16 -19.10 -54.46
C GLU A 26 8.78 -20.35 -53.82
N SER A 27 9.12 -20.30 -52.52
CA SER A 27 9.70 -21.43 -51.78
C SER A 27 8.68 -22.55 -51.47
N TYR A 28 7.38 -22.23 -51.51
CA TYR A 28 6.29 -23.17 -51.22
C TYR A 28 5.17 -23.07 -52.28
N PRO A 29 5.44 -23.44 -53.54
CA PRO A 29 4.51 -23.26 -54.66
C PRO A 29 3.30 -24.21 -54.60
N GLY A 30 3.40 -25.29 -53.84
CA GLY A 30 2.31 -26.27 -53.64
C GLY A 30 1.27 -25.90 -52.58
N LEU A 31 1.41 -24.75 -51.91
CA LEU A 31 0.50 -24.29 -50.85
C LEU A 31 -0.45 -23.21 -51.38
N GLU A 32 -1.76 -23.38 -51.20
CA GLU A 32 -2.73 -22.34 -51.59
C GLU A 32 -2.72 -21.16 -50.60
N TRP A 33 -2.09 -20.06 -51.00
CA TRP A 33 -1.94 -18.86 -50.18
C TRP A 33 -3.22 -18.00 -50.08
N GLY A 34 -4.10 -18.07 -51.08
CA GLY A 34 -5.37 -17.32 -51.12
C GLY A 34 -5.21 -15.78 -51.07
N LYS A 35 -3.99 -15.27 -51.26
CA LYS A 35 -3.59 -13.87 -51.25
C LYS A 35 -2.46 -13.65 -52.25
N ASP A 36 -2.38 -12.45 -52.82
CA ASP A 36 -1.22 -12.03 -53.59
C ASP A 36 -0.06 -11.61 -52.66
N PHE A 37 1.15 -11.46 -53.23
CA PHE A 37 2.35 -11.15 -52.44
C PHE A 37 2.24 -9.84 -51.65
N ARG A 38 1.49 -8.83 -52.15
CA ARG A 38 1.29 -7.55 -51.45
C ARG A 38 0.36 -7.70 -50.25
N SER A 39 -0.76 -8.40 -50.42
CA SER A 39 -1.71 -8.66 -49.34
C SER A 39 -1.10 -9.58 -48.27
N LEU A 40 -0.26 -10.53 -48.68
CA LEU A 40 0.49 -11.37 -47.76
C LEU A 40 1.56 -10.55 -47.01
N GLY A 41 2.27 -9.63 -47.69
CA GLY A 41 3.19 -8.69 -47.04
C GLY A 41 2.53 -7.79 -46.00
N ASN A 42 1.29 -7.35 -46.23
CA ASN A 42 0.50 -6.64 -45.23
C ASN A 42 0.15 -7.51 -44.02
N LYS A 43 -0.18 -8.80 -44.23
CA LYS A 43 -0.43 -9.75 -43.12
C LYS A 43 0.83 -10.08 -42.33
N ILE A 44 1.99 -10.12 -42.98
CA ILE A 44 3.28 -10.19 -42.29
C ILE A 44 3.49 -8.92 -41.44
N GLY A 45 3.16 -7.74 -41.96
CA GLY A 45 3.23 -6.48 -41.20
C GLY A 45 2.24 -6.36 -40.06
N GLU A 46 1.05 -6.96 -40.17
CA GLU A 46 0.08 -7.07 -39.08
C GLU A 46 0.57 -8.01 -37.98
N LEU A 47 1.16 -9.15 -38.36
CA LEU A 47 1.80 -10.07 -37.42
C LEU A 47 2.90 -9.36 -36.63
N ASP A 48 3.69 -8.55 -37.32
CA ASP A 48 4.72 -7.68 -36.75
C ASP A 48 4.17 -6.61 -35.80
N LYS A 49 2.85 -6.38 -35.77
CA LYS A 49 2.19 -5.47 -34.83
C LYS A 49 1.43 -6.23 -33.74
N GLY A 50 1.72 -7.53 -33.57
CA GLY A 50 1.05 -8.40 -32.61
C GLY A 50 -0.34 -8.89 -33.05
N LYS A 51 -0.78 -8.60 -34.29
CA LYS A 51 -2.08 -9.08 -34.80
C LYS A 51 -1.94 -10.49 -35.38
N VAL A 52 -2.14 -11.48 -34.52
CA VAL A 52 -1.87 -12.90 -34.82
C VAL A 52 -3.03 -13.67 -35.46
N THR A 53 -4.26 -13.14 -35.42
CA THR A 53 -5.51 -13.89 -35.72
C THR A 53 -5.53 -14.59 -37.08
N TRP A 54 -5.04 -13.95 -38.14
CA TRP A 54 -5.04 -14.55 -39.48
C TRP A 54 -4.09 -15.73 -39.60
N TRP A 55 -2.89 -15.61 -39.02
CA TRP A 55 -1.85 -16.63 -39.05
C TRP A 55 -2.22 -17.83 -38.19
N LEU A 56 -2.87 -17.61 -37.04
CA LEU A 56 -3.38 -18.69 -36.19
C LEU A 56 -4.48 -19.53 -36.87
N ASN A 57 -5.28 -18.91 -37.74
CA ASN A 57 -6.27 -19.61 -38.56
C ASN A 57 -5.66 -20.31 -39.79
N ASN A 58 -4.39 -20.07 -40.09
CA ASN A 58 -3.68 -20.61 -41.25
C ASN A 58 -2.34 -21.24 -40.82
N SER A 59 -2.38 -22.22 -39.92
CA SER A 59 -1.20 -22.81 -39.29
C SER A 59 -0.16 -23.38 -40.26
N GLU A 60 -0.58 -24.01 -41.35
CA GLU A 60 0.33 -24.50 -42.41
C GLU A 60 1.12 -23.34 -43.07
N LYS A 61 0.46 -22.19 -43.29
CA LYS A 61 1.12 -20.99 -43.84
C LYS A 61 2.10 -20.37 -42.85
N ALA A 62 1.75 -20.37 -41.56
CA ALA A 62 2.61 -19.91 -40.49
C ALA A 62 3.88 -20.78 -40.37
N LYS A 63 3.76 -22.11 -40.47
CA LYS A 63 4.90 -23.04 -40.45
C LYS A 63 5.88 -22.76 -41.59
N CYS A 64 5.38 -22.46 -42.78
CA CYS A 64 6.22 -22.07 -43.93
C CYS A 64 6.99 -20.78 -43.65
N LEU A 65 6.34 -19.78 -43.02
CA LEU A 65 6.99 -18.51 -42.65
C LEU A 65 8.07 -18.72 -41.59
N ALA A 66 7.76 -19.45 -40.53
CA ALA A 66 8.70 -19.81 -39.47
C ALA A 66 9.92 -20.57 -40.03
N LYS A 67 9.69 -21.57 -40.89
CA LYS A 67 10.74 -22.34 -41.56
C LYS A 67 11.59 -21.48 -42.50
N LEU A 68 10.99 -20.54 -43.23
CA LEU A 68 11.73 -19.64 -44.11
C LEU A 68 12.63 -18.69 -43.31
N LEU A 69 12.15 -18.22 -42.17
CA LEU A 69 12.86 -17.31 -41.27
C LEU A 69 13.82 -18.00 -40.29
N GLU A 70 13.80 -19.33 -40.24
CA GLU A 70 14.58 -20.18 -39.31
C GLU A 70 14.31 -19.84 -37.84
N VAL A 71 13.04 -19.60 -37.52
CA VAL A 71 12.56 -19.34 -36.17
C VAL A 71 11.41 -20.30 -35.83
N SER A 72 11.10 -20.45 -34.56
CA SER A 72 9.92 -21.21 -34.13
C SER A 72 8.63 -20.43 -34.42
N LEU A 73 7.46 -21.07 -34.25
CA LEU A 73 6.18 -20.36 -34.37
C LEU A 73 5.96 -19.45 -33.16
N GLU A 74 6.47 -19.86 -32.01
CA GLU A 74 6.46 -19.16 -30.74
C GLU A 74 7.24 -17.84 -30.83
N ASP A 75 8.41 -17.85 -31.47
CA ASP A 75 9.20 -16.63 -31.73
C ASP A 75 8.46 -15.60 -32.61
N LEU A 76 7.48 -16.06 -33.40
CA LEU A 76 6.61 -15.20 -34.20
C LEU A 76 5.41 -14.66 -33.40
N GLY A 77 5.28 -14.99 -32.11
CA GLY A 77 4.11 -14.72 -31.28
C GLY A 77 2.89 -15.60 -31.63
N LEU A 78 3.10 -16.70 -32.36
CA LEU A 78 2.04 -17.57 -32.87
C LEU A 78 1.87 -18.81 -31.99
N HIS A 79 1.26 -18.62 -30.83
CA HIS A 79 1.00 -19.69 -29.87
C HIS A 79 -0.38 -20.33 -30.11
N GLY A 80 -0.48 -21.31 -31.02
CA GLY A 80 -1.70 -22.11 -31.23
C GLY A 80 -2.97 -21.32 -31.62
N LYS A 81 -4.10 -22.00 -31.88
CA LYS A 81 -5.35 -21.30 -32.27
C LYS A 81 -5.79 -20.31 -31.18
N ALA A 82 -6.16 -19.07 -31.57
CA ALA A 82 -6.68 -18.06 -30.66
C ALA A 82 -7.92 -18.58 -29.92
N GLN A 83 -7.80 -18.75 -28.61
CA GLN A 83 -8.89 -19.18 -27.74
C GLN A 83 -9.44 -18.00 -26.93
N LYS A 84 -10.73 -18.01 -26.63
CA LYS A 84 -11.35 -17.03 -25.71
C LYS A 84 -10.78 -17.22 -24.30
N GLY A 85 -10.25 -16.14 -23.71
CA GLY A 85 -9.65 -16.15 -22.37
C GLY A 85 -8.12 -16.25 -22.37
N VAL A 86 -7.48 -15.87 -23.48
CA VAL A 86 -6.02 -15.83 -23.60
C VAL A 86 -5.54 -14.38 -23.52
N PHE A 87 -4.57 -14.10 -22.63
CA PHE A 87 -3.97 -12.79 -22.45
C PHE A 87 -2.57 -12.75 -23.07
N GLY A 88 -2.35 -11.82 -24.00
CA GLY A 88 -1.04 -11.59 -24.61
C GLY A 88 -0.32 -10.43 -23.94
N PHE A 89 0.98 -10.57 -23.72
CA PHE A 89 1.82 -9.54 -23.13
C PHE A 89 2.40 -8.69 -24.26
N GLN A 90 2.09 -7.39 -24.29
CA GLN A 90 2.57 -6.51 -25.36
C GLN A 90 4.07 -6.27 -25.23
N GLU A 91 4.55 -6.21 -24.00
CA GLU A 91 5.92 -5.99 -23.57
C GLU A 91 6.83 -7.17 -23.93
N PHE A 92 6.26 -8.38 -23.99
CA PHE A 92 6.96 -9.63 -24.28
C PHE A 92 6.11 -10.54 -25.20
N PRO A 93 6.00 -10.22 -26.51
CA PRO A 93 5.10 -10.92 -27.44
C PRO A 93 5.46 -12.39 -27.70
N GLU A 94 6.75 -12.76 -27.60
CA GLU A 94 7.25 -14.14 -27.75
C GLU A 94 6.93 -15.00 -26.51
N PHE A 95 6.55 -14.37 -25.39
CA PHE A 95 6.18 -15.09 -24.18
C PHE A 95 4.83 -15.79 -24.37
N PRO A 96 4.73 -17.09 -24.02
CA PRO A 96 3.50 -17.84 -24.13
C PRO A 96 2.33 -17.08 -23.50
N PRO A 97 1.26 -16.80 -24.26
CA PRO A 97 0.16 -16.02 -23.76
C PRO A 97 -0.50 -16.79 -22.62
N LEU A 98 -1.00 -16.06 -21.64
CA LEU A 98 -1.59 -16.67 -20.46
C LEU A 98 -2.98 -17.18 -20.80
N ASP A 99 -3.19 -18.49 -20.76
CA ASP A 99 -4.54 -19.03 -20.70
C ASP A 99 -5.11 -18.68 -19.34
N LEU A 100 -5.82 -17.55 -19.28
CA LEU A 100 -6.38 -17.01 -18.05
C LEU A 100 -7.25 -18.06 -17.35
N LYS A 101 -7.87 -18.99 -18.08
CA LYS A 101 -8.76 -20.02 -17.50
C LYS A 101 -8.03 -21.17 -16.83
N ARG A 102 -6.88 -21.56 -17.36
CA ARG A 102 -6.18 -22.79 -16.95
C ARG A 102 -4.93 -22.52 -16.13
N GLU A 103 -4.35 -21.35 -16.31
CA GLU A 103 -3.11 -20.95 -15.68
C GLU A 103 -3.39 -19.87 -14.62
N GLU A 104 -2.63 -19.91 -13.53
CA GLU A 104 -2.65 -18.87 -12.50
C GLU A 104 -1.81 -17.67 -12.94
N SER A 105 -2.28 -16.46 -12.63
CA SER A 105 -1.50 -15.24 -12.81
C SER A 105 -0.38 -15.16 -11.78
N TRP A 106 0.50 -14.17 -11.94
CA TRP A 106 1.51 -13.88 -10.93
C TRP A 106 0.88 -13.22 -9.68
N GLY A 107 1.44 -13.47 -8.51
CA GLY A 107 1.01 -12.90 -7.21
C GLY A 107 2.02 -11.88 -6.70
N LEU A 108 2.18 -10.76 -7.39
CA LEU A 108 3.31 -9.82 -7.19
C LEU A 108 2.99 -8.62 -6.30
N ALA A 109 1.76 -8.55 -5.82
CA ALA A 109 1.24 -7.45 -5.06
C ALA A 109 0.09 -7.96 -4.21
N GLU A 110 -0.23 -7.19 -3.19
CA GLU A 110 -1.31 -7.46 -2.26
C GLU A 110 -2.26 -6.27 -2.19
N GLU A 111 -3.52 -6.59 -1.97
CA GLU A 111 -4.57 -5.61 -1.73
C GLU A 111 -4.44 -5.14 -0.28
N VAL A 112 -4.21 -3.84 -0.08
CA VAL A 112 -4.06 -3.19 1.23
C VAL A 112 -5.25 -2.29 1.48
N LEU A 113 -6.01 -2.55 2.53
CA LEU A 113 -7.16 -1.71 2.91
C LEU A 113 -6.67 -0.33 3.42
N ASP A 114 -7.44 0.73 3.17
CA ASP A 114 -7.22 2.09 3.65
C ASP A 114 -7.01 2.09 5.17
N PRO A 115 -5.90 2.63 5.69
CA PRO A 115 -5.60 2.66 7.13
C PRO A 115 -6.70 3.29 7.98
N ALA A 116 -7.41 4.30 7.46
CA ALA A 116 -8.54 4.93 8.15
C ALA A 116 -9.73 3.96 8.31
N GLN A 117 -9.74 2.88 7.54
CA GLN A 117 -10.75 1.82 7.53
C GLN A 117 -10.30 0.51 8.16
N VAL A 118 -9.04 0.44 8.55
CA VAL A 118 -8.55 -0.64 9.40
C VAL A 118 -8.76 -0.25 10.86
N ALA A 119 -9.38 -1.13 11.65
CA ALA A 119 -9.72 -0.77 13.04
C ALA A 119 -8.41 -0.59 13.81
N PRO A 120 -8.36 0.20 14.90
CA PRO A 120 -7.17 0.30 15.71
C PRO A 120 -6.88 -1.11 16.22
N GLY A 121 -5.78 -1.71 15.74
CA GLY A 121 -5.41 -3.07 16.04
C GLY A 121 -6.27 -4.17 15.37
N TYR A 122 -6.47 -4.15 14.05
CA TYR A 122 -6.96 -5.33 13.32
C TYR A 122 -5.81 -5.99 12.54
N VAL A 123 -5.67 -7.32 12.64
CA VAL A 123 -4.49 -8.10 12.14
C VAL A 123 -4.90 -9.18 11.12
N GLY A 124 -6.17 -9.18 10.68
CA GLY A 124 -6.56 -10.05 9.57
C GLY A 124 -6.03 -9.49 8.24
N LYS A 125 -5.50 -10.35 7.38
CA LYS A 125 -5.28 -9.97 5.97
C LYS A 125 -6.66 -9.80 5.35
N PHE A 126 -7.10 -8.55 5.24
CA PHE A 126 -8.22 -8.25 4.35
C PHE A 126 -7.78 -8.76 2.97
N SER A 127 -8.60 -9.58 2.31
CA SER A 127 -8.32 -10.10 0.97
C SER A 127 -9.54 -9.98 0.07
N LEU A 128 -9.28 -9.71 -1.21
CA LEU A 128 -10.27 -9.72 -2.28
C LEU A 128 -10.42 -11.10 -2.96
N ASP A 129 -9.86 -12.19 -2.42
CA ASP A 129 -9.89 -13.55 -3.00
C ASP A 129 -11.29 -14.06 -3.38
N ARG A 130 -12.33 -13.58 -2.69
CA ARG A 130 -13.74 -13.90 -2.98
C ARG A 130 -14.16 -13.44 -4.37
N TRP A 131 -13.54 -12.36 -4.85
CA TRP A 131 -13.70 -11.85 -6.20
C TRP A 131 -12.88 -12.65 -7.20
N PHE A 132 -11.73 -13.21 -6.78
CA PHE A 132 -10.70 -13.74 -7.67
C PHE A 132 -10.71 -15.28 -7.84
N SER A 133 -11.36 -16.02 -6.95
CA SER A 133 -11.27 -17.49 -6.87
C SER A 133 -11.95 -18.28 -8.00
N LYS A 134 -11.24 -19.30 -8.54
CA LYS A 134 -11.73 -20.19 -9.64
C LYS A 134 -12.41 -21.49 -9.15
N ALA A 135 -11.93 -22.13 -8.08
CA ALA A 135 -12.36 -23.48 -7.65
C ALA A 135 -13.49 -23.48 -6.59
N LEU A 136 -14.32 -24.54 -6.58
CA LEU A 136 -15.27 -24.84 -5.49
C LEU A 136 -14.54 -25.66 -4.41
N ILE A 137 -13.82 -25.01 -3.50
CA ILE A 137 -13.34 -25.71 -2.30
C ILE A 137 -14.46 -25.62 -1.26
N GLY A 138 -15.38 -26.57 -1.28
CA GLY A 138 -16.53 -26.58 -0.37
C GLY A 138 -17.42 -25.33 -0.49
N ASN A 139 -18.35 -25.14 0.45
CA ASN A 139 -19.47 -24.16 0.41
C ASN A 139 -19.07 -22.75 -0.07
N TRP A 140 -19.20 -22.50 -1.38
CA TRP A 140 -18.95 -21.19 -2.02
C TRP A 140 -20.18 -20.30 -1.88
N TYR A 141 -19.99 -19.11 -1.30
CA TYR A 141 -21.02 -18.07 -1.20
C TYR A 141 -20.64 -16.91 -2.13
N PRO A 142 -21.60 -16.34 -2.88
CA PRO A 142 -21.35 -15.14 -3.66
C PRO A 142 -20.87 -13.99 -2.76
N PRO A 143 -19.90 -13.15 -3.19
CA PRO A 143 -19.46 -12.01 -2.40
C PRO A 143 -20.63 -11.07 -2.12
N HIS A 144 -20.65 -10.56 -0.89
CA HIS A 144 -21.68 -9.66 -0.36
C HIS A 144 -21.11 -8.29 0.03
N GLU A 145 -19.78 -8.15 0.03
CA GLU A 145 -19.05 -6.93 0.39
C GLU A 145 -18.98 -5.95 -0.78
N MET A 146 -18.81 -4.67 -0.46
CA MET A 146 -18.58 -3.61 -1.45
C MET A 146 -17.13 -3.15 -1.33
N ASP A 147 -16.36 -3.35 -2.37
CA ASP A 147 -14.93 -3.13 -2.40
C ASP A 147 -14.55 -2.17 -3.52
N TRP A 148 -13.59 -1.31 -3.23
CA TRP A 148 -13.03 -0.32 -4.14
C TRP A 148 -11.51 -0.51 -4.19
N LEU A 149 -11.00 -1.05 -5.28
CA LEU A 149 -9.58 -1.37 -5.46
C LEU A 149 -8.88 -0.36 -6.38
N CYS A 150 -7.92 0.37 -5.80
CA CYS A 150 -7.02 1.28 -6.50
C CYS A 150 -5.77 0.55 -6.98
N ILE A 151 -5.54 0.49 -8.29
CA ILE A 151 -4.34 -0.10 -8.91
C ILE A 151 -3.66 0.91 -9.82
N SER A 152 -2.43 1.30 -9.48
CA SER A 152 -1.62 2.25 -10.26
C SER A 152 -0.78 1.59 -11.37
N ASP A 153 -0.39 0.32 -11.21
CA ASP A 153 0.35 -0.44 -12.23
C ASP A 153 -0.62 -0.94 -13.32
N GLU A 154 -0.49 -0.39 -14.52
CA GLU A 154 -1.44 -0.60 -15.61
C GLU A 154 -1.46 -2.06 -16.11
N LEU A 155 -0.30 -2.70 -16.25
CA LEU A 155 -0.24 -4.09 -16.70
C LEU A 155 -0.92 -5.01 -15.69
N HIS A 156 -0.70 -4.77 -14.40
CA HIS A 156 -1.42 -5.47 -13.33
C HIS A 156 -2.93 -5.23 -13.38
N ARG A 157 -3.36 -3.98 -13.52
CA ARG A 157 -4.78 -3.61 -13.58
C ARG A 157 -5.49 -4.31 -14.74
N GLN A 158 -4.87 -4.28 -15.92
CA GLN A 158 -5.38 -4.96 -17.12
C GLN A 158 -5.40 -6.48 -16.95
N LEU A 159 -4.29 -7.06 -16.47
CA LEU A 159 -4.18 -8.51 -16.27
C LEU A 159 -5.24 -9.01 -15.28
N LEU A 160 -5.39 -8.34 -14.13
CA LEU A 160 -6.38 -8.68 -13.12
C LEU A 160 -7.79 -8.56 -13.71
N SER A 161 -8.15 -7.42 -14.30
CA SER A 161 -9.50 -7.20 -14.84
C SER A 161 -9.85 -8.21 -15.94
N ARG A 162 -8.90 -8.55 -16.82
CA ARG A 162 -9.09 -9.55 -17.88
C ARG A 162 -9.10 -10.99 -17.35
N MET A 163 -8.28 -11.30 -16.35
CA MET A 163 -8.34 -12.59 -15.67
C MET A 163 -9.71 -12.80 -15.05
N LEU A 164 -10.26 -11.77 -14.41
CA LEU A 164 -11.60 -11.82 -13.84
C LEU A 164 -12.65 -11.96 -14.93
N GLU A 165 -12.57 -11.24 -16.03
CA GLU A 165 -13.49 -11.43 -17.17
C GLU A 165 -13.45 -12.89 -17.71
N ALA A 166 -12.27 -13.52 -17.73
CA ALA A 166 -12.10 -14.86 -18.25
C ALA A 166 -12.48 -15.98 -17.26
N THR A 167 -12.31 -15.73 -15.95
CA THR A 167 -12.35 -16.77 -14.92
C THR A 167 -13.22 -16.50 -13.72
N ALA A 168 -13.50 -15.23 -13.42
CA ALA A 168 -14.42 -14.90 -12.36
C ALA A 168 -15.79 -15.45 -12.72
N ARG A 169 -16.49 -15.87 -11.68
CA ARG A 169 -17.87 -16.34 -11.79
C ARG A 169 -18.86 -15.18 -11.93
N HIS A 170 -18.39 -13.98 -11.62
CA HIS A 170 -19.17 -12.76 -11.60
C HIS A 170 -19.04 -12.04 -12.93
N GLU A 171 -20.11 -11.35 -13.32
CA GLU A 171 -20.07 -10.53 -14.51
C GLU A 171 -19.04 -9.41 -14.31
N VAL A 172 -18.14 -9.25 -15.27
CA VAL A 172 -17.16 -8.18 -15.32
C VAL A 172 -17.58 -7.20 -16.40
N ILE A 173 -17.69 -5.92 -16.04
CA ILE A 173 -18.02 -4.85 -16.97
C ILE A 173 -16.91 -3.80 -17.00
N PHE A 174 -16.68 -3.25 -18.18
CA PHE A 174 -15.72 -2.17 -18.42
C PHE A 174 -16.51 -0.94 -18.81
N VAL A 175 -16.37 0.13 -18.04
CA VAL A 175 -17.12 1.38 -18.21
C VAL A 175 -16.20 2.57 -17.97
N ASP A 176 -16.61 3.75 -18.42
CA ASP A 176 -15.86 4.96 -18.13
C ASP A 176 -16.09 5.39 -16.67
N SER A 177 -17.33 5.41 -16.18
CA SER A 177 -17.70 5.74 -14.79
C SER A 177 -18.66 4.71 -14.14
N LEU A 178 -18.80 4.71 -12.81
CA LEU A 178 -19.68 3.74 -12.12
C LEU A 178 -21.18 4.04 -12.35
N ALA A 179 -21.54 5.29 -12.55
CA ALA A 179 -22.89 5.74 -12.90
C ALA A 179 -23.40 5.10 -14.20
N ASP A 180 -22.52 4.88 -15.18
CA ASP A 180 -22.84 4.19 -16.44
C ASP A 180 -23.30 2.74 -16.22
N ALA A 181 -22.97 2.16 -15.06
CA ALA A 181 -23.36 0.82 -14.65
C ALA A 181 -24.61 0.76 -13.76
N ALA A 182 -25.31 1.88 -13.47
CA ALA A 182 -26.40 1.93 -12.49
C ALA A 182 -27.50 0.87 -12.69
N VAL A 183 -27.93 0.64 -13.94
CA VAL A 183 -28.95 -0.37 -14.27
C VAL A 183 -28.46 -1.79 -13.96
N ARG A 184 -27.17 -2.06 -14.15
CA ARG A 184 -26.54 -3.35 -13.81
C ARG A 184 -26.31 -3.48 -12.31
N LEU A 185 -26.00 -2.39 -11.61
CA LEU A 185 -25.81 -2.35 -10.16
C LEU A 185 -27.12 -2.63 -9.39
N ALA A 186 -28.28 -2.33 -9.96
CA ALA A 186 -29.59 -2.68 -9.39
C ALA A 186 -29.87 -4.20 -9.38
N ASN A 187 -29.08 -5.00 -10.09
CA ASN A 187 -29.21 -6.45 -10.12
C ASN A 187 -28.66 -7.07 -8.82
N PRO A 188 -29.39 -7.98 -8.15
CA PRO A 188 -28.92 -8.65 -6.92
C PRO A 188 -27.73 -9.62 -7.12
N LYS A 189 -27.19 -9.74 -8.34
CA LYS A 189 -26.01 -10.57 -8.62
C LYS A 189 -24.72 -9.81 -8.32
N PRO A 190 -23.68 -10.47 -7.78
CA PRO A 190 -22.39 -9.83 -7.62
C PRO A 190 -21.78 -9.42 -8.96
N LEU A 191 -21.12 -8.27 -8.95
CA LEU A 191 -20.64 -7.59 -10.15
C LEU A 191 -19.21 -7.08 -9.92
N ILE A 192 -18.38 -7.13 -10.95
CA ILE A 192 -17.06 -6.52 -10.98
C ILE A 192 -17.09 -5.42 -12.04
N VAL A 193 -16.66 -4.21 -11.66
CA VAL A 193 -16.69 -3.02 -12.52
C VAL A 193 -15.28 -2.46 -12.62
N SER A 194 -14.71 -2.50 -13.81
CA SER A 194 -13.45 -1.81 -14.10
C SER A 194 -13.78 -0.43 -14.67
N VAL A 195 -13.36 0.62 -13.96
CA VAL A 195 -13.61 2.01 -14.33
C VAL A 195 -12.33 2.68 -14.80
N SER A 196 -12.49 3.66 -15.69
CA SER A 196 -11.37 4.45 -16.21
C SER A 196 -11.36 5.88 -15.63
N HIS A 197 -12.52 6.39 -15.18
CA HIS A 197 -12.74 7.77 -14.74
C HIS A 197 -13.69 7.85 -13.52
N ASP A 198 -13.59 8.94 -12.75
CA ASP A 198 -14.40 9.21 -11.54
C ASP A 198 -15.69 9.98 -11.88
N GLY A 199 -16.86 9.46 -11.47
CA GLY A 199 -18.19 10.04 -11.71
C GLY A 199 -18.80 10.84 -10.54
N GLY A 200 -18.16 10.90 -9.37
CA GLY A 200 -18.61 11.69 -8.20
C GLY A 200 -19.90 11.19 -7.53
N ASP A 201 -20.81 12.09 -7.11
CA ASP A 201 -22.03 11.76 -6.33
C ASP A 201 -23.00 10.81 -7.03
N GLN A 202 -22.99 10.76 -8.37
CA GLN A 202 -23.83 9.84 -9.13
C GLN A 202 -23.39 8.38 -8.95
N ASP A 203 -22.10 8.14 -8.73
CA ASP A 203 -21.55 6.82 -8.44
C ASP A 203 -22.02 6.34 -7.05
N LEU A 204 -22.07 7.22 -6.05
CA LEU A 204 -22.55 6.91 -4.68
C LEU A 204 -24.05 6.57 -4.63
N LEU A 205 -24.87 7.27 -5.41
CA LEU A 205 -26.30 6.98 -5.49
C LEU A 205 -26.56 5.63 -6.17
N ALA A 206 -25.78 5.29 -7.20
CA ALA A 206 -25.83 3.98 -7.83
C ALA A 206 -25.40 2.86 -6.86
N LEU A 207 -24.39 3.11 -6.02
CA LEU A 207 -23.91 2.20 -4.97
C LEU A 207 -24.97 1.97 -3.88
N ALA A 208 -25.59 3.03 -3.36
CA ALA A 208 -26.57 2.92 -2.28
C ALA A 208 -27.89 2.26 -2.72
N GLY A 209 -28.25 2.37 -4.00
CA GLY A 209 -29.41 1.71 -4.59
C GLY A 209 -29.25 0.19 -4.75
N ARG A 210 -28.07 -0.35 -4.46
CA ARG A 210 -27.75 -1.77 -4.61
C ARG A 210 -28.34 -2.63 -3.48
N PRO A 211 -28.78 -3.87 -3.77
CA PRO A 211 -29.12 -4.85 -2.74
C PRO A 211 -27.92 -5.14 -1.80
N GLN A 212 -28.15 -5.25 -0.47
CA GLN A 212 -27.10 -5.39 0.58
C GLN A 212 -26.20 -6.59 0.34
N ASP A 213 -26.82 -7.65 -0.16
CA ASP A 213 -26.20 -8.95 -0.34
C ASP A 213 -25.64 -9.10 -1.77
N ALA A 214 -25.72 -8.06 -2.59
CA ALA A 214 -25.11 -8.08 -3.91
C ALA A 214 -23.72 -7.48 -3.78
N GLY A 215 -22.68 -8.30 -3.67
CA GLY A 215 -21.32 -7.78 -3.55
C GLY A 215 -20.92 -6.98 -4.79
N LEU A 216 -20.02 -6.03 -4.65
CA LEU A 216 -19.48 -5.26 -5.75
C LEU A 216 -17.97 -5.10 -5.59
N LEU A 217 -17.21 -5.32 -6.65
CA LEU A 217 -15.82 -4.88 -6.74
C LEU A 217 -15.69 -3.81 -7.80
N VAL A 218 -15.20 -2.64 -7.41
CA VAL A 218 -14.79 -1.57 -8.33
C VAL A 218 -13.26 -1.62 -8.46
N ILE A 219 -12.73 -1.69 -9.68
CA ILE A 219 -11.29 -1.62 -9.97
C ILE A 219 -11.03 -0.30 -10.69
N ALA A 220 -10.28 0.59 -10.06
CA ALA A 220 -10.05 1.96 -10.51
C ALA A 220 -8.57 2.35 -10.42
N PRO A 221 -8.11 3.36 -11.18
CA PRO A 221 -6.81 3.98 -10.97
C PRO A 221 -6.80 5.06 -9.85
N PHE A 222 -7.89 5.22 -9.09
CA PHE A 222 -8.09 6.27 -8.05
C PHE A 222 -8.96 5.79 -6.87
N ALA A 223 -9.07 6.59 -5.79
CA ALA A 223 -9.76 6.29 -4.51
C ALA A 223 -11.16 6.98 -4.35
N SER A 224 -11.98 6.62 -3.34
CA SER A 224 -13.39 7.09 -3.13
C SER A 224 -13.65 8.02 -1.91
N THR A 225 -14.84 8.66 -1.79
CA THR A 225 -15.26 9.75 -0.83
C THR A 225 -15.90 9.32 0.55
N GLN A 226 -15.94 10.17 1.64
CA GLN A 226 -16.30 9.85 3.09
C GLN A 226 -17.23 10.89 3.89
N ARG A 227 -17.82 10.58 5.10
CA ARG A 227 -18.81 11.40 5.97
C ARG A 227 -18.45 11.59 7.50
N GLU A 228 -19.18 12.47 8.24
CA GLU A 228 -19.08 12.86 9.70
C GLU A 228 -20.04 12.11 10.73
N GLU A 229 -19.62 11.91 12.01
CA GLU A 229 -20.10 10.92 13.07
C GLU A 229 -20.97 11.48 14.28
N THR A 230 -21.84 10.67 14.94
CA THR A 230 -22.87 11.05 15.97
C THR A 230 -22.51 10.99 17.48
N SER A 231 -21.53 10.19 17.92
CA SER A 231 -20.85 10.36 19.21
C SER A 231 -19.38 10.00 19.03
N SER A 232 -18.51 10.42 19.96
CA SER A 232 -17.08 10.15 19.87
C SER A 232 -16.66 8.73 20.27
N GLU A 233 -17.49 7.99 21.03
CA GLU A 233 -17.13 6.66 21.58
C GLU A 233 -17.93 5.48 21.00
N GLU A 234 -19.07 5.70 20.32
CA GLU A 234 -19.71 4.67 19.47
C GLU A 234 -18.79 4.19 18.32
N ARG A 235 -17.72 4.95 18.09
CA ARG A 235 -16.70 4.83 17.04
C ARG A 235 -15.74 3.65 17.23
N TRP A 236 -15.45 3.20 18.45
CA TRP A 236 -14.31 2.30 18.70
C TRP A 236 -14.63 1.16 19.66
N GLY A 237 -14.80 -0.05 19.11
CA GLY A 237 -14.89 -1.27 19.92
C GLY A 237 -16.26 -1.57 20.52
N SER A 238 -17.33 -0.88 20.09
CA SER A 238 -18.68 -1.32 20.42
C SER A 238 -18.94 -2.68 19.79
N TRP A 239 -19.49 -3.60 20.59
CA TRP A 239 -19.83 -4.92 20.06
C TRP A 239 -20.77 -4.82 18.86
N GLU A 240 -21.68 -3.84 18.81
CA GLU A 240 -22.76 -3.74 17.82
C GLU A 240 -22.45 -3.01 16.50
N SER A 241 -21.43 -2.14 16.49
CA SER A 241 -20.70 -1.79 15.25
C SER A 241 -20.19 -3.05 14.55
N ARG A 242 -19.99 -4.13 15.33
CA ARG A 242 -19.70 -5.46 14.81
C ARG A 242 -20.95 -6.37 14.69
N THR A 243 -22.21 -5.90 14.87
CA THR A 243 -23.48 -6.72 14.80
C THR A 243 -24.82 -6.23 14.09
N THR A 244 -25.08 -4.97 13.60
CA THR A 244 -26.43 -4.40 13.11
C THR A 244 -26.77 -4.43 11.54
N ARG A 245 -28.02 -4.19 10.98
CA ARG A 245 -28.47 -4.40 9.50
C ARG A 245 -29.58 -3.48 8.83
N GLY A 246 -29.72 -3.39 7.46
CA GLY A 246 -30.83 -2.69 6.66
C GLY A 246 -30.40 -1.57 5.64
N LEU A 247 -31.26 -0.94 4.77
CA LEU A 247 -30.85 0.05 3.69
C LEU A 247 -30.37 1.43 4.23
N GLN A 248 -30.94 1.90 5.34
CA GLN A 248 -30.37 3.03 6.08
C GLN A 248 -29.08 2.65 6.81
N GLY A 249 -28.97 1.41 7.29
CA GLY A 249 -27.69 0.82 7.69
C GLY A 249 -26.68 0.87 6.55
N ARG A 250 -27.04 0.46 5.32
CA ARG A 250 -26.14 0.48 4.15
C ARG A 250 -25.59 1.84 3.86
N ARG A 251 -26.43 2.87 3.84
CA ARG A 251 -25.97 4.23 3.56
C ARG A 251 -25.12 4.78 4.71
N PHE A 252 -25.45 4.42 5.95
CA PHE A 252 -24.69 4.75 7.15
C PHE A 252 -23.31 4.06 7.13
N ASP A 253 -23.26 2.79 6.73
CA ASP A 253 -22.06 1.99 6.55
C ASP A 253 -21.24 2.57 5.38
N LEU A 254 -21.80 2.72 4.17
CA LEU A 254 -21.06 3.10 2.94
C LEU A 254 -20.32 4.42 3.02
N MET A 255 -20.87 5.41 3.74
CA MET A 255 -20.19 6.69 3.95
C MET A 255 -19.25 6.71 5.18
N GLY A 256 -19.26 5.63 5.97
CA GLY A 256 -18.26 5.27 6.97
C GLY A 256 -17.36 4.12 6.47
N ARG A 257 -17.36 2.96 7.13
CA ARG A 257 -16.55 1.77 6.77
C ARG A 257 -17.22 0.69 5.92
N GLY A 258 -18.46 0.84 5.51
CA GLY A 258 -19.25 -0.12 4.71
C GLY A 258 -18.86 -0.27 3.23
N LEU A 259 -17.86 0.51 2.79
CA LEU A 259 -17.19 0.35 1.51
C LEU A 259 -15.71 0.05 1.83
N GLY A 260 -15.22 -1.15 1.55
CA GLY A 260 -13.81 -1.46 1.68
C GLY A 260 -13.01 -0.68 0.63
N ARG A 261 -12.11 0.21 1.03
CA ARG A 261 -11.23 0.95 0.11
C ARG A 261 -9.86 0.31 0.16
N TRP A 262 -9.37 -0.11 -0.97
CA TRP A 262 -8.19 -0.92 -1.11
C TRP A 262 -7.22 -0.23 -2.06
N THR A 263 -5.94 -0.41 -1.79
CA THR A 263 -4.83 0.02 -2.62
C THR A 263 -3.96 -1.17 -2.91
N PHE A 264 -3.56 -1.35 -4.16
CA PHE A 264 -2.73 -2.46 -4.58
C PHE A 264 -1.25 -2.13 -4.33
N LYS A 265 -0.61 -2.82 -3.39
CA LYS A 265 0.78 -2.59 -2.97
C LYS A 265 1.67 -3.76 -3.38
N LYS A 266 2.79 -3.48 -4.05
CA LYS A 266 3.76 -4.52 -4.44
C LYS A 266 4.42 -5.13 -3.20
N ILE A 267 4.56 -6.45 -3.17
CA ILE A 267 5.26 -7.17 -2.10
C ILE A 267 6.78 -6.95 -2.20
N PRO A 268 7.57 -7.07 -1.11
CA PRO A 268 9.00 -6.73 -1.13
C PRO A 268 9.85 -7.47 -2.18
N ASP A 269 9.53 -8.74 -2.49
CA ASP A 269 10.27 -9.65 -3.39
C ASP A 269 9.57 -9.86 -4.75
N TRP A 270 8.71 -8.93 -5.15
CA TRP A 270 7.88 -9.05 -6.35
C TRP A 270 8.69 -9.30 -7.64
N ARG A 271 9.93 -8.80 -7.72
CA ARG A 271 10.77 -8.98 -8.92
C ARG A 271 11.23 -10.42 -9.05
N GLU A 272 11.71 -11.02 -7.97
CA GLU A 272 12.14 -12.40 -7.90
C GLU A 272 10.99 -13.37 -8.24
N GLN A 273 9.79 -13.12 -7.68
CA GLN A 273 8.62 -13.94 -7.97
C GLN A 273 8.18 -13.84 -9.43
N LEU A 274 8.22 -12.64 -10.02
CA LEU A 274 7.92 -12.45 -11.44
C LEU A 274 8.90 -13.22 -12.33
N LEU A 275 10.19 -13.15 -12.05
CA LEU A 275 11.22 -13.86 -12.82
C LEU A 275 11.03 -15.39 -12.75
N ALA A 276 10.82 -15.94 -11.56
CA ALA A 276 10.57 -17.36 -11.37
C ALA A 276 9.32 -17.82 -12.14
N TRP A 277 8.25 -17.02 -12.11
CA TRP A 277 7.03 -17.29 -12.85
C TRP A 277 7.27 -17.31 -14.38
N VAL A 278 8.08 -16.37 -14.90
CA VAL A 278 8.44 -16.34 -16.33
C VAL A 278 9.23 -17.59 -16.75
N GLU A 279 10.24 -18.02 -15.97
CA GLU A 279 11.07 -19.19 -16.30
C GLU A 279 10.24 -20.48 -16.35
N VAL A 280 9.37 -20.69 -15.34
CA VAL A 280 8.50 -21.88 -15.30
C VAL A 280 7.62 -21.97 -16.55
N ARG A 281 7.09 -20.84 -17.04
CA ARG A 281 6.22 -20.82 -18.22
C ARG A 281 6.99 -21.01 -19.52
N LEU A 282 8.16 -20.39 -19.67
CA LEU A 282 9.03 -20.62 -20.82
C LEU A 282 9.45 -22.10 -20.93
N ASN A 283 9.87 -22.72 -19.82
CA ASN A 283 10.26 -24.12 -19.77
C ASN A 283 9.11 -25.08 -20.12
N ARG A 284 7.88 -24.78 -19.66
CA ARG A 284 6.68 -25.58 -19.99
C ARG A 284 6.32 -25.51 -21.47
N ALA A 285 6.56 -24.37 -22.13
CA ALA A 285 6.26 -24.20 -23.54
C ALA A 285 7.22 -24.98 -24.46
N GLY A 286 8.37 -25.45 -23.94
CA GLY A 286 9.34 -26.25 -24.69
C GLY A 286 10.05 -25.48 -25.80
N GLY A 287 9.96 -24.14 -25.78
CA GLY A 287 10.72 -23.27 -26.69
C GLY A 287 12.19 -23.21 -26.30
N ASP A 288 13.06 -23.06 -27.30
CA ASP A 288 14.49 -22.82 -27.06
C ASP A 288 14.63 -21.41 -26.44
N THR A 289 15.06 -21.35 -25.18
CA THR A 289 15.13 -20.11 -24.41
C THR A 289 16.47 -20.01 -23.71
N PHE A 290 17.05 -18.81 -23.74
CA PHE A 290 18.23 -18.51 -22.95
C PHE A 290 17.90 -17.87 -21.59
N PHE A 291 16.62 -17.67 -21.28
CA PHE A 291 16.19 -17.05 -20.03
C PHE A 291 16.48 -17.96 -18.82
N SER A 292 17.05 -17.37 -17.76
CA SER A 292 17.12 -18.00 -16.45
C SER A 292 16.64 -17.02 -15.38
N ALA A 293 15.68 -17.43 -14.54
CA ALA A 293 15.16 -16.61 -13.45
C ALA A 293 16.24 -16.31 -12.42
N GLN A 294 17.02 -17.32 -12.05
CA GLN A 294 18.14 -17.16 -11.13
C GLN A 294 19.16 -16.17 -11.70
N ALA A 295 19.57 -16.36 -12.95
CA ALA A 295 20.62 -15.54 -13.53
C ALA A 295 20.18 -14.08 -13.77
N VAL A 296 18.93 -13.86 -14.20
CA VAL A 296 18.35 -12.51 -14.34
C VAL A 296 18.06 -11.89 -12.97
N GLY A 297 17.68 -12.68 -11.96
CA GLY A 297 17.47 -12.22 -10.58
C GLY A 297 18.76 -11.79 -9.92
N ASP A 298 19.82 -12.60 -10.05
CA ASP A 298 21.18 -12.26 -9.60
C ASP A 298 21.74 -11.08 -10.37
N TRP A 299 21.35 -10.92 -11.63
CA TRP A 299 21.65 -9.70 -12.39
C TRP A 299 20.90 -8.48 -11.82
N LEU A 300 19.58 -8.55 -11.58
CA LEU A 300 18.79 -7.46 -11.02
C LEU A 300 19.23 -7.04 -9.62
N LYS A 301 19.57 -7.99 -8.75
CA LYS A 301 20.09 -7.70 -7.40
C LYS A 301 21.41 -6.93 -7.46
N ARG A 302 22.26 -7.21 -8.46
CA ARG A 302 23.50 -6.47 -8.68
C ARG A 302 23.29 -5.17 -9.45
N PHE A 303 22.31 -5.11 -10.36
CA PHE A 303 22.09 -3.99 -11.28
C PHE A 303 21.20 -2.88 -10.69
N ASP A 304 20.16 -3.27 -9.95
CA ASP A 304 19.12 -2.38 -9.39
C ASP A 304 18.69 -2.85 -7.98
N PRO A 305 19.59 -2.87 -6.98
CA PRO A 305 19.30 -3.38 -5.64
C PRO A 305 18.17 -2.62 -4.94
N LEU A 306 17.99 -1.33 -5.24
CA LEU A 306 17.00 -0.45 -4.61
C LEU A 306 15.65 -0.39 -5.35
N ALA A 307 15.48 -1.13 -6.45
CA ALA A 307 14.25 -1.14 -7.27
C ALA A 307 13.86 0.23 -7.85
N VAL A 308 14.86 1.05 -8.18
CA VAL A 308 14.67 2.41 -8.69
C VAL A 308 14.49 2.38 -10.20
N TRP A 309 15.22 1.51 -10.90
CA TRP A 309 15.22 1.47 -12.38
C TRP A 309 14.05 0.66 -12.92
N PHE A 310 13.77 -0.51 -12.36
CA PHE A 310 12.70 -1.41 -12.79
C PHE A 310 11.56 -1.43 -11.76
N CYS A 311 10.72 -0.40 -11.77
CA CYS A 311 9.70 -0.18 -10.75
C CYS A 311 8.31 -0.73 -11.11
N THR A 312 8.03 -1.01 -12.40
CA THR A 312 6.77 -1.60 -12.87
C THR A 312 6.93 -3.04 -13.37
N THR A 313 5.83 -3.79 -13.37
CA THR A 313 5.86 -5.16 -13.95
C THR A 313 6.15 -5.16 -15.43
N SER A 314 5.68 -4.13 -16.16
CA SER A 314 6.02 -3.92 -17.56
C SER A 314 7.53 -3.82 -17.76
N ASP A 315 8.24 -3.09 -16.91
CA ASP A 315 9.70 -2.89 -17.06
C ASP A 315 10.46 -4.23 -16.92
N VAL A 316 10.10 -5.04 -15.92
CA VAL A 316 10.73 -6.34 -15.70
C VAL A 316 10.36 -7.34 -16.81
N MET A 317 9.13 -7.31 -17.33
CA MET A 317 8.72 -8.15 -18.47
C MET A 317 9.54 -7.85 -19.73
N GLN A 318 9.87 -6.58 -19.98
CA GLN A 318 10.72 -6.19 -21.10
C GLN A 318 12.16 -6.70 -20.92
N LEU A 319 12.69 -6.70 -19.69
CA LEU A 319 13.99 -7.31 -19.38
C LEU A 319 13.99 -8.82 -19.62
N CYS A 320 12.92 -9.52 -19.21
CA CYS A 320 12.76 -10.96 -19.46
C CYS A 320 12.82 -11.30 -20.95
N ARG A 321 12.18 -10.47 -21.78
CA ARG A 321 12.20 -10.62 -23.25
C ARG A 321 13.63 -10.57 -23.80
N LEU A 322 14.47 -9.66 -23.31
CA LEU A 322 15.86 -9.57 -23.76
C LEU A 322 16.64 -10.85 -23.44
N ALA A 323 16.54 -11.31 -22.19
CA ALA A 323 17.24 -12.51 -21.75
C ALA A 323 16.73 -13.78 -22.44
N HIS A 324 15.46 -13.82 -22.85
CA HIS A 324 14.90 -14.89 -23.68
C HIS A 324 15.54 -14.96 -25.07
N LEU A 325 15.67 -13.82 -25.76
CA LEU A 325 16.19 -13.78 -27.14
C LEU A 325 17.70 -14.01 -27.25
N ASP A 326 18.45 -13.55 -26.25
CA ASP A 326 19.87 -13.23 -26.44
C ASP A 326 20.79 -13.71 -25.29
N SER A 327 20.25 -14.46 -24.32
CA SER A 327 20.89 -14.88 -23.05
C SER A 327 21.15 -13.74 -22.09
N GLU A 328 21.08 -14.03 -20.79
CA GLU A 328 21.52 -13.14 -19.73
C GLU A 328 22.97 -12.68 -19.92
N LYS A 329 23.80 -13.49 -20.59
CA LYS A 329 25.21 -13.17 -20.87
C LYS A 329 25.39 -11.97 -21.81
N ARG A 330 24.34 -11.58 -22.54
CA ARG A 330 24.33 -10.34 -23.33
C ARG A 330 23.81 -9.13 -22.55
N LEU A 331 23.21 -9.35 -21.38
CA LEU A 331 22.93 -8.25 -20.47
C LEU A 331 24.28 -7.65 -20.04
N PRO A 332 24.37 -6.31 -20.03
CA PRO A 332 25.59 -5.64 -19.63
C PRO A 332 25.88 -5.87 -18.15
N ASP A 333 27.15 -5.86 -17.77
CA ASP A 333 27.51 -5.95 -16.36
C ASP A 333 26.99 -4.70 -15.61
N PRO A 334 26.52 -4.80 -14.36
CA PRO A 334 26.20 -3.63 -13.54
C PRO A 334 27.32 -2.58 -13.49
N SER A 335 28.59 -3.02 -13.57
CA SER A 335 29.75 -2.14 -13.59
C SER A 335 30.07 -1.53 -14.97
N ASP A 336 29.41 -1.98 -16.05
CA ASP A 336 29.56 -1.41 -17.39
C ASP A 336 29.00 0.03 -17.41
N SER A 337 29.84 1.01 -17.79
CA SER A 337 29.45 2.42 -17.85
C SER A 337 28.41 2.74 -18.94
N ASN A 338 28.24 1.84 -19.92
CA ASN A 338 27.28 1.99 -21.01
C ASN A 338 26.14 0.96 -20.95
N ALA A 339 25.88 0.38 -19.78
CA ALA A 339 24.94 -0.70 -19.61
C ALA A 339 23.49 -0.31 -19.98
N GLY A 340 22.99 0.82 -19.48
CA GLY A 340 21.68 1.36 -19.82
C GLY A 340 21.52 1.60 -21.31
N SER A 341 22.51 2.19 -21.97
CA SER A 341 22.56 2.43 -23.41
C SER A 341 22.55 1.12 -24.18
N ARG A 342 23.29 0.11 -23.72
CA ARG A 342 23.26 -1.25 -24.29
C ARG A 342 21.89 -1.90 -24.09
N LEU A 343 21.26 -1.77 -22.93
CA LEU A 343 19.91 -2.29 -22.67
C LEU A 343 18.87 -1.62 -23.57
N VAL A 344 18.87 -0.28 -23.63
CA VAL A 344 18.01 0.49 -24.53
C VAL A 344 18.26 0.06 -25.99
N GLN A 345 19.52 -0.08 -26.41
CA GLN A 345 19.84 -0.57 -27.75
C GLN A 345 19.38 -2.00 -28.00
N LEU A 346 19.44 -2.90 -27.01
CA LEU A 346 18.97 -4.28 -27.14
C LEU A 346 17.44 -4.33 -27.26
N LEU A 347 16.73 -3.50 -26.47
CA LEU A 347 15.26 -3.38 -26.49
C LEU A 347 14.75 -2.76 -27.79
N PHE A 348 15.52 -1.82 -28.34
CA PHE A 348 15.22 -1.12 -29.59
C PHE A 348 16.11 -1.58 -30.75
N ALA A 349 16.70 -2.78 -30.70
CA ALA A 349 17.73 -3.25 -31.64
C ALA A 349 17.29 -3.23 -33.12
N ARG A 350 15.98 -3.13 -33.36
CA ARG A 350 15.35 -3.16 -34.68
C ARG A 350 14.48 -1.93 -34.94
N GLU A 351 14.52 -0.94 -34.06
CA GLU A 351 14.02 0.41 -34.30
C GLU A 351 15.13 1.27 -34.93
N SER A 352 14.77 2.40 -35.52
CA SER A 352 15.78 3.27 -36.10
C SER A 352 16.70 3.80 -35.00
N SER A 353 18.01 3.80 -35.24
CA SER A 353 19.02 4.35 -34.31
C SER A 353 18.69 5.80 -33.90
N SER A 354 17.93 6.51 -34.75
CA SER A 354 17.38 7.82 -34.47
C SER A 354 16.39 7.88 -33.30
N ARG A 355 15.62 6.82 -33.02
CA ARG A 355 14.67 6.80 -31.89
C ARG A 355 15.37 6.64 -30.54
N VAL A 356 16.35 5.75 -30.47
CA VAL A 356 17.23 5.60 -29.28
C VAL A 356 18.02 6.89 -29.01
N PHE A 357 18.51 7.52 -30.08
CA PHE A 357 19.19 8.81 -29.97
C PHE A 357 18.24 9.91 -29.43
N ARG A 358 17.00 9.96 -29.92
CA ARG A 358 15.99 10.94 -29.47
C ARG A 358 15.58 10.78 -28.02
N ILE A 359 15.34 9.55 -27.54
CA ILE A 359 15.01 9.33 -26.13
C ILE A 359 16.19 9.72 -25.22
N LYS A 360 17.44 9.47 -25.67
CA LYS A 360 18.64 9.90 -24.95
C LYS A 360 18.76 11.42 -24.88
N GLN A 361 18.54 12.12 -25.99
CA GLN A 361 18.53 13.59 -26.01
C GLN A 361 17.44 14.16 -25.09
N LEU A 362 16.22 13.64 -25.19
CA LEU A 362 15.09 14.12 -24.40
C LEU A 362 15.29 13.85 -22.90
N ALA A 363 15.83 12.69 -22.53
CA ALA A 363 16.18 12.36 -21.16
C ALA A 363 17.30 13.26 -20.62
N ASN A 364 18.36 13.50 -21.40
CA ASN A 364 19.44 14.40 -21.03
C ASN A 364 18.97 15.85 -20.86
N ALA A 365 18.14 16.34 -21.78
CA ALA A 365 17.58 17.68 -21.72
C ALA A 365 16.71 17.87 -20.48
N ARG A 366 15.90 16.86 -20.10
CA ARG A 366 15.15 16.89 -18.83
C ARG A 366 16.09 16.81 -17.61
N TRP A 367 17.12 15.96 -17.66
CA TRP A 367 18.08 15.78 -16.57
C TRP A 367 18.80 17.09 -16.22
N GLN A 368 19.30 17.81 -17.24
CA GLN A 368 20.05 19.06 -17.10
C GLN A 368 19.19 20.24 -16.60
N ARG A 369 17.87 20.14 -16.66
CA ARG A 369 16.95 21.18 -16.19
C ARG A 369 16.56 20.99 -14.73
N SER A 370 17.38 21.53 -13.84
CA SER A 370 17.12 21.54 -12.39
C SER A 370 15.84 22.26 -11.98
N ASP A 371 15.27 23.09 -12.86
CA ASP A 371 14.01 23.80 -12.63
C ASP A 371 12.76 22.98 -12.97
N VAL A 372 12.92 21.74 -13.45
CA VAL A 372 11.83 20.82 -13.80
C VAL A 372 11.96 19.52 -12.98
N PRO A 373 10.85 18.97 -12.45
CA PRO A 373 10.87 17.69 -11.75
C PRO A 373 11.25 16.53 -12.68
N TRP A 374 12.06 15.61 -12.15
CA TRP A 374 12.45 14.42 -12.91
C TRP A 374 11.31 13.41 -13.00
N GLN A 375 10.52 13.23 -11.93
CA GLN A 375 9.35 12.34 -11.95
C GLN A 375 8.05 13.06 -12.34
N GLY A 376 7.10 12.30 -12.88
CA GLY A 376 5.74 12.77 -13.18
C GLY A 376 5.53 13.34 -14.59
N SER A 377 4.25 13.48 -14.94
CA SER A 377 3.79 13.95 -16.25
C SER A 377 3.81 15.47 -16.34
N LEU A 378 4.24 15.98 -17.50
CA LEU A 378 4.36 17.41 -17.77
C LEU A 378 3.39 17.86 -18.87
N PRO A 379 2.96 19.13 -18.86
CA PRO A 379 2.27 19.73 -20.00
C PRO A 379 3.10 19.67 -21.28
N LEU A 380 2.44 19.60 -22.43
CA LEU A 380 3.08 19.55 -23.74
C LEU A 380 3.95 20.78 -24.02
N ASP A 381 3.55 21.95 -23.51
CA ASP A 381 4.31 23.20 -23.62
C ASP A 381 5.64 23.12 -22.85
N THR A 382 5.64 22.47 -21.68
CA THR A 382 6.86 22.22 -20.89
C THR A 382 7.79 21.24 -21.61
N TRP A 383 7.23 20.17 -22.20
CA TRP A 383 8.01 19.24 -23.04
C TRP A 383 8.63 19.93 -24.26
N SER A 384 7.90 20.86 -24.88
CA SER A 384 8.39 21.67 -25.99
C SER A 384 9.57 22.54 -25.54
N ALA A 385 9.45 23.21 -24.38
CA ALA A 385 10.52 24.03 -23.81
C ALA A 385 11.78 23.22 -23.45
N ILE A 386 11.63 21.98 -22.94
CA ILE A 386 12.76 21.07 -22.69
C ILE A 386 13.48 20.74 -24.00
N SER A 387 12.71 20.41 -25.05
CA SER A 387 13.21 19.93 -26.35
C SER A 387 13.92 21.01 -27.18
N VAL A 388 13.51 22.28 -27.03
CA VAL A 388 14.07 23.42 -27.78
C VAL A 388 15.50 23.77 -27.33
N THR A 389 15.88 23.45 -26.10
CA THR A 389 17.19 23.83 -25.53
C THR A 389 18.38 23.16 -26.24
N GLU A 390 18.19 22.02 -26.93
CA GLU A 390 19.23 21.34 -27.73
C GLU A 390 19.08 21.51 -29.25
N ALA A 391 18.01 22.16 -29.74
CA ALA A 391 17.79 22.34 -31.17
C ALA A 391 18.74 23.40 -31.74
N ALA A 392 19.95 22.97 -32.12
CA ALA A 392 20.87 23.83 -32.86
C ALA A 392 20.17 24.30 -34.16
N PRO A 393 20.16 25.61 -34.48
CA PRO A 393 19.55 26.09 -35.71
C PRO A 393 20.23 25.43 -36.91
N VAL A 394 19.45 24.98 -37.90
CA VAL A 394 19.98 24.39 -39.13
C VAL A 394 20.91 25.39 -39.81
N SER A 395 22.21 25.12 -39.78
CA SER A 395 23.21 25.99 -40.39
C SER A 395 23.27 25.78 -41.90
N ARG A 396 23.71 26.81 -42.63
CA ARG A 396 23.94 26.71 -44.08
C ARG A 396 24.99 25.65 -44.43
N SER A 397 25.96 25.43 -43.54
CA SER A 397 26.96 24.35 -43.70
C SER A 397 26.35 22.95 -43.62
N ALA A 398 25.32 22.74 -42.79
CA ALA A 398 24.64 21.45 -42.70
C ALA A 398 23.83 21.13 -43.97
N LEU A 399 23.28 22.16 -44.64
CA LEU A 399 22.66 22.01 -45.96
C LEU A 399 23.70 21.76 -47.06
N ASP A 400 24.86 22.42 -46.98
CA ASP A 400 25.95 22.23 -47.93
C ASP A 400 26.56 20.81 -47.84
N GLU A 401 26.55 20.17 -46.66
CA GLU A 401 26.92 18.74 -46.50
C GLU A 401 25.99 17.79 -47.29
N ILE A 402 24.70 18.13 -47.40
CA ILE A 402 23.74 17.34 -48.20
C ILE A 402 24.09 17.43 -49.68
N VAL A 403 24.50 18.61 -50.15
CA VAL A 403 24.81 18.85 -51.57
C VAL A 403 26.17 18.24 -51.93
N SER A 404 27.15 18.37 -51.04
CA SER A 404 28.55 17.99 -51.28
C SER A 404 28.89 16.52 -51.04
N GLY A 405 27.98 15.73 -50.46
CA GLY A 405 28.18 14.28 -50.28
C GLY A 405 28.45 13.56 -51.62
N ALA A 406 29.56 12.83 -51.69
CA ALA A 406 30.05 12.18 -52.91
C ALA A 406 29.15 11.02 -53.34
N THR A 407 28.49 10.37 -52.38
CA THR A 407 27.60 9.24 -52.61
C THR A 407 26.16 9.55 -52.20
N VAL A 408 25.20 8.83 -52.80
CA VAL A 408 23.77 8.93 -52.42
C VAL A 408 23.56 8.57 -50.94
N GLY A 409 24.36 7.64 -50.40
CA GLY A 409 24.30 7.26 -48.98
C GLY A 409 24.76 8.36 -48.03
N GLU A 410 25.80 9.11 -48.38
CA GLU A 410 26.30 10.25 -47.59
C GLU A 410 25.33 11.43 -47.61
N ARG A 411 24.80 11.76 -48.80
CA ARG A 411 23.79 12.83 -48.94
C ARG A 411 22.51 12.49 -48.16
N LYS A 412 22.09 11.23 -48.19
CA LYS A 412 20.95 10.76 -47.40
C LYS A 412 21.22 10.87 -45.89
N LYS A 413 22.38 10.43 -45.40
CA LYS A 413 22.77 10.61 -43.99
C LYS A 413 22.79 12.08 -43.56
N ALA A 414 23.31 12.98 -44.40
CA ALA A 414 23.31 14.40 -44.11
C ALA A 414 21.89 15.00 -44.12
N ALA A 415 21.03 14.58 -45.05
CA ALA A 415 19.64 15.02 -45.12
C ALA A 415 18.82 14.51 -43.93
N ASP A 416 19.02 13.26 -43.52
CA ASP A 416 18.39 12.67 -42.33
C ASP A 416 18.81 13.44 -41.06
N ARG A 417 20.07 13.89 -40.95
CA ARG A 417 20.52 14.76 -39.85
C ARG A 417 19.80 16.11 -39.81
N VAL A 418 19.63 16.77 -40.96
CA VAL A 418 18.94 18.07 -41.04
C VAL A 418 17.45 17.93 -40.76
N ALA A 419 16.79 16.89 -41.27
CA ALA A 419 15.40 16.57 -40.94
C ALA A 419 15.24 16.31 -39.43
N HIS A 420 16.19 15.60 -38.81
CA HIS A 420 16.20 15.39 -37.37
C HIS A 420 16.31 16.67 -36.54
N MET A 421 17.07 17.67 -37.00
CA MET A 421 17.19 18.97 -36.33
C MET A 421 15.92 19.81 -36.42
N LEU A 422 15.16 19.69 -37.52
CA LEU A 422 13.89 20.41 -37.72
C LEU A 422 12.72 19.78 -36.93
N GLU A 423 12.79 18.49 -36.66
CA GLU A 423 11.80 17.73 -35.90
C GLU A 423 12.03 17.77 -34.37
N ALA A 424 13.20 18.22 -33.92
CA ALA A 424 13.57 18.33 -32.51
C ALA A 424 12.91 19.57 -31.89
N GLY A 425 11.69 19.42 -31.38
CA GLY A 425 10.93 20.51 -30.74
C GLY A 425 9.46 20.57 -31.14
N ASP A 426 9.02 19.77 -32.11
CA ASP A 426 7.62 19.66 -32.48
C ASP A 426 6.89 18.66 -31.55
N PRO A 427 5.94 19.12 -30.71
CA PRO A 427 5.18 18.25 -29.82
C PRO A 427 4.36 17.18 -30.57
N GLU A 428 3.89 17.45 -31.80
CA GLU A 428 3.21 16.43 -32.61
C GLU A 428 4.19 15.33 -33.07
N VAL A 429 5.47 15.67 -33.28
CA VAL A 429 6.51 14.69 -33.61
C VAL A 429 6.91 13.84 -32.40
N LEU A 430 6.95 14.41 -31.19
CA LEU A 430 7.21 13.65 -29.96
C LEU A 430 6.09 12.63 -29.66
N LEU A 431 4.84 13.00 -29.94
CA LEU A 431 3.68 12.11 -29.80
C LEU A 431 3.62 11.06 -30.91
N SER A 432 3.75 11.48 -32.17
CA SER A 432 3.70 10.57 -33.32
C SER A 432 4.89 9.61 -33.41
N SER A 433 6.03 9.97 -32.82
CA SER A 433 7.20 9.08 -32.66
C SER A 433 7.07 8.08 -31.53
N GLY A 434 6.02 8.17 -30.71
CA GLY A 434 5.84 7.32 -29.52
C GLY A 434 6.96 7.52 -28.51
N LEU A 435 7.48 8.73 -28.34
CA LEU A 435 8.42 9.01 -27.25
C LEU A 435 7.67 9.43 -25.98
N LEU A 436 6.54 10.09 -26.18
CA LEU A 436 5.62 10.50 -25.13
C LEU A 436 4.29 9.76 -25.26
N THR A 437 3.64 9.52 -24.13
CA THR A 437 2.25 9.03 -24.07
C THR A 437 1.43 9.96 -23.18
N GLU A 438 0.17 10.16 -23.52
CA GLU A 438 -0.76 10.87 -22.66
C GLU A 438 -1.06 9.99 -21.43
N SER A 439 -0.74 10.51 -20.25
CA SER A 439 -0.97 9.80 -18.97
C SER A 439 -2.29 10.24 -18.33
N ARG A 440 -2.66 11.51 -18.50
CA ARG A 440 -3.90 12.13 -18.06
C ARG A 440 -4.26 13.21 -19.05
N GLN A 441 -5.56 13.52 -19.20
CA GLN A 441 -6.06 14.54 -20.13
C GLN A 441 -5.20 15.82 -20.10
N GLY A 442 -4.42 16.06 -21.16
CA GLY A 442 -3.51 17.22 -21.32
C GLY A 442 -2.12 17.13 -20.66
N LEU A 443 -1.76 16.00 -20.05
CA LEU A 443 -0.47 15.74 -19.40
C LEU A 443 0.22 14.52 -20.04
N PHE A 444 1.53 14.65 -20.27
CA PHE A 444 2.31 13.68 -21.03
C PHE A 444 3.54 13.23 -20.24
N ASP A 445 3.91 11.97 -20.39
CA ASP A 445 5.14 11.41 -19.82
C ASP A 445 5.88 10.56 -20.87
N PHE A 446 7.11 10.15 -20.56
CA PHE A 446 7.83 9.18 -21.38
C PHE A 446 6.97 7.93 -21.59
N GLN A 447 6.89 7.45 -22.84
CA GLN A 447 6.26 6.15 -23.11
C GLN A 447 6.97 5.01 -22.33
N HIS A 448 8.27 5.17 -22.08
CA HIS A 448 9.10 4.23 -21.34
C HIS A 448 9.99 4.96 -20.30
N PRO A 449 9.46 5.30 -19.12
CA PRO A 449 10.19 6.06 -18.09
C PRO A 449 11.46 5.37 -17.60
N THR A 450 11.42 4.04 -17.42
CA THR A 450 12.60 3.25 -17.02
C THR A 450 13.77 3.41 -17.98
N PHE A 451 13.53 3.49 -19.29
CA PHE A 451 14.62 3.63 -20.27
C PHE A 451 15.23 5.01 -20.29
N ALA A 452 14.43 6.05 -20.06
CA ALA A 452 14.96 7.38 -19.80
C ALA A 452 15.87 7.35 -18.55
N GLY A 453 15.44 6.70 -17.47
CA GLY A 453 16.24 6.49 -16.26
C GLY A 453 17.56 5.75 -16.52
N LEU A 454 17.54 4.62 -17.23
CA LEU A 454 18.74 3.84 -17.55
C LEU A 454 19.77 4.62 -18.38
N LEU A 455 19.33 5.52 -19.27
CA LEU A 455 20.25 6.37 -20.03
C LEU A 455 20.93 7.42 -19.14
N ILE A 456 20.24 7.90 -18.11
CA ILE A 456 20.82 8.78 -17.09
C ILE A 456 21.74 8.02 -16.15
N ARG A 457 21.44 6.76 -15.81
CA ARG A 457 22.34 5.88 -15.04
C ARG A 457 23.73 5.79 -15.67
N ASP A 458 23.82 5.52 -16.96
CA ASP A 458 25.12 5.43 -17.68
C ASP A 458 25.90 6.72 -17.60
N ARG A 459 25.21 7.83 -17.86
CA ARG A 459 25.79 9.16 -17.77
C ARG A 459 26.34 9.40 -16.36
N LEU A 460 25.56 9.13 -15.32
CA LEU A 460 25.98 9.27 -13.92
C LEU A 460 27.18 8.39 -13.57
N MET A 461 27.23 7.14 -14.07
CA MET A 461 28.37 6.26 -13.85
C MET A 461 29.65 6.78 -14.53
N GLU A 462 29.53 7.31 -15.75
CA GLU A 462 30.63 7.95 -16.48
C GLU A 462 31.12 9.21 -15.73
N GLU A 463 30.18 10.04 -15.26
CA GLU A 463 30.45 11.24 -14.47
C GLU A 463 31.18 10.88 -13.15
N VAL A 464 30.72 9.87 -12.39
CA VAL A 464 31.39 9.39 -11.17
C VAL A 464 32.78 8.81 -11.46
N ALA A 465 32.92 8.08 -12.58
CA ALA A 465 34.16 7.39 -12.91
C ALA A 465 35.24 8.31 -13.48
N THR A 466 34.88 9.37 -14.21
CA THR A 466 35.83 10.14 -15.02
C THR A 466 35.81 11.64 -14.77
N GLU A 467 34.68 12.19 -14.32
CA GLU A 467 34.51 13.64 -14.21
C GLU A 467 34.76 14.13 -12.78
N SER A 468 34.74 15.45 -12.61
CA SER A 468 34.83 16.06 -11.27
C SER A 468 33.55 15.74 -10.50
N PRO A 469 33.61 15.56 -9.16
CA PRO A 469 32.43 15.51 -8.32
C PRO A 469 31.45 16.68 -8.55
N ALA A 470 31.91 17.82 -9.08
CA ALA A 470 31.06 18.97 -9.41
C ALA A 470 29.94 18.66 -10.42
N GLU A 471 30.14 17.73 -11.36
CA GLU A 471 29.20 17.48 -12.47
C GLU A 471 27.98 16.67 -12.03
N TRP A 472 28.13 15.79 -11.03
CA TRP A 472 27.04 14.92 -10.57
C TRP A 472 26.59 15.18 -9.13
N ALA A 473 27.48 15.62 -8.23
CA ALA A 473 27.18 15.69 -6.79
C ALA A 473 26.15 16.77 -6.46
N MET A 474 26.01 17.81 -7.29
CA MET A 474 24.98 18.83 -7.09
C MET A 474 23.56 18.26 -7.22
N ASN A 475 23.39 17.14 -7.93
CA ASN A 475 22.11 16.44 -8.05
C ASN A 475 21.69 15.74 -6.74
N CYS A 476 22.60 15.56 -5.76
CA CYS A 476 22.25 15.03 -4.44
C CYS A 476 21.33 15.98 -3.66
N PHE A 477 21.33 17.29 -3.98
CA PHE A 477 20.45 18.28 -3.34
C PHE A 477 19.02 18.28 -3.91
N ASP A 478 18.73 17.49 -4.93
CA ASP A 478 17.40 17.32 -5.52
C ASP A 478 16.85 15.93 -5.13
N PRO A 479 15.70 15.83 -4.45
CA PRO A 479 15.16 14.56 -3.96
C PRO A 479 14.91 13.50 -5.05
N ASP A 480 14.39 13.89 -6.22
CA ASP A 480 14.09 12.95 -7.31
C ASP A 480 15.39 12.45 -7.95
N ARG A 481 16.35 13.36 -8.14
CA ARG A 481 17.63 13.05 -8.78
C ARG A 481 18.58 12.31 -7.85
N ARG A 482 18.55 12.59 -6.55
CA ARG A 482 19.36 11.92 -5.50
C ARG A 482 19.17 10.41 -5.51
N LEU A 483 17.93 9.94 -5.69
CA LEU A 483 17.65 8.49 -5.78
C LEU A 483 18.38 7.83 -6.95
N LEU A 484 18.51 8.53 -8.09
CA LEU A 484 19.25 8.05 -9.25
C LEU A 484 20.76 8.04 -9.00
N VAL A 485 21.28 9.05 -8.28
CA VAL A 485 22.69 9.12 -7.88
C VAL A 485 23.04 8.00 -6.90
N ASP A 486 22.22 7.77 -5.87
CA ASP A 486 22.42 6.69 -4.90
C ASP A 486 22.41 5.31 -5.57
N ALA A 487 21.47 5.09 -6.48
CA ALA A 487 21.40 3.86 -7.26
C ALA A 487 22.61 3.68 -8.20
N ALA A 488 23.13 4.77 -8.79
CA ALA A 488 24.35 4.72 -9.59
C ALA A 488 25.60 4.43 -8.73
N LEU A 489 25.69 5.01 -7.53
CA LEU A 489 26.79 4.77 -6.59
C LEU A 489 26.80 3.34 -6.04
N ASP A 490 25.64 2.74 -5.83
CA ASP A 490 25.55 1.34 -5.46
C ASP A 490 26.06 0.42 -6.58
N ALA A 491 25.89 0.83 -7.85
CA ALA A 491 26.27 0.07 -9.03
C ALA A 491 27.76 0.21 -9.45
N VAL A 492 28.45 1.29 -9.08
CA VAL A 492 29.87 1.46 -9.45
C VAL A 492 30.79 0.48 -8.71
N SER A 493 31.91 0.13 -9.35
CA SER A 493 32.90 -0.77 -8.76
C SER A 493 33.57 -0.15 -7.53
N MET A 494 34.08 -0.99 -6.61
CA MET A 494 34.84 -0.50 -5.45
C MET A 494 36.06 0.34 -5.85
N GLY A 495 36.71 0.01 -6.99
CA GLY A 495 37.81 0.81 -7.54
C GLY A 495 37.35 2.18 -8.08
N CYS A 496 36.15 2.26 -8.67
CA CYS A 496 35.56 3.54 -9.05
C CYS A 496 35.22 4.39 -7.82
N LEU A 497 34.70 3.77 -6.75
CA LEU A 497 34.49 4.47 -5.46
C LEU A 497 35.80 4.98 -4.87
N VAL A 498 36.88 4.18 -4.92
CA VAL A 498 38.23 4.63 -4.50
C VAL A 498 38.71 5.81 -5.35
N ASN A 499 38.60 5.74 -6.67
CA ASN A 499 38.99 6.85 -7.56
C ASN A 499 38.15 8.11 -7.32
N ALA A 500 36.83 7.97 -7.12
CA ALA A 500 35.95 9.06 -6.79
C ALA A 500 36.32 9.69 -5.44
N ALA A 501 36.65 8.86 -4.46
CA ALA A 501 37.15 9.26 -3.15
C ALA A 501 38.51 9.98 -3.27
N GLU A 502 39.48 9.48 -4.04
CA GLU A 502 40.77 10.15 -4.26
C GLU A 502 40.63 11.52 -4.92
N ARG A 503 39.74 11.66 -5.92
CA ARG A 503 39.42 12.96 -6.54
C ARG A 503 38.77 13.91 -5.56
N LEU A 504 37.91 13.39 -4.67
CA LEU A 504 37.30 14.17 -3.60
C LEU A 504 38.36 14.74 -2.65
N ALA A 505 39.41 13.97 -2.34
CA ALA A 505 40.50 14.40 -1.46
C ALA A 505 41.33 15.56 -2.06
N ALA A 506 41.29 15.76 -3.37
CA ALA A 506 41.96 16.86 -4.06
C ALA A 506 41.13 18.17 -4.07
N GLU A 507 39.88 18.13 -3.61
CA GLU A 507 38.96 19.26 -3.63
C GLU A 507 38.85 19.93 -2.24
N PRO A 508 38.49 21.22 -2.15
CA PRO A 508 38.36 21.90 -0.86
C PRO A 508 37.28 21.24 0.03
N GLU A 509 37.67 20.85 1.24
CA GLU A 509 36.87 20.05 2.19
C GLU A 509 35.48 20.63 2.49
N ASN A 510 35.30 21.96 2.39
CA ASN A 510 34.07 22.69 2.73
C ASN A 510 33.26 23.17 1.51
N SER A 511 33.49 22.59 0.32
CA SER A 511 32.66 22.89 -0.85
C SER A 511 31.39 22.03 -0.88
N ALA A 512 30.27 22.61 -1.34
CA ALA A 512 28.97 21.92 -1.42
C ALA A 512 29.05 20.59 -2.20
N LYS A 513 29.85 20.57 -3.27
CA LYS A 513 30.14 19.37 -4.07
C LYS A 513 30.84 18.26 -3.28
N VAL A 514 31.80 18.61 -2.42
CA VAL A 514 32.57 17.63 -1.63
C VAL A 514 31.71 17.05 -0.52
N ILE A 515 30.90 17.89 0.12
CA ILE A 515 29.93 17.47 1.12
C ILE A 515 28.97 16.44 0.50
N ALA A 516 28.31 16.82 -0.61
CA ALA A 516 27.36 15.97 -1.30
C ALA A 516 27.95 14.63 -1.75
N ALA A 517 29.12 14.63 -2.40
CA ALA A 517 29.74 13.41 -2.88
C ALA A 517 30.20 12.49 -1.73
N SER A 518 30.74 13.03 -0.63
CA SER A 518 31.22 12.22 0.50
C SER A 518 30.09 11.48 1.23
N GLU A 519 28.96 12.14 1.48
CA GLU A 519 27.79 11.54 2.11
C GLU A 519 27.07 10.57 1.18
N ALA A 520 27.12 10.85 -0.13
CA ALA A 520 26.65 9.92 -1.16
C ALA A 520 27.40 8.58 -1.07
N ILE A 521 28.73 8.65 -1.07
CA ILE A 521 29.63 7.47 -0.98
C ILE A 521 29.51 6.78 0.39
N PHE A 522 29.39 7.53 1.49
CA PHE A 522 29.26 6.97 2.85
C PHE A 522 28.05 6.03 2.99
N MET A 523 26.90 6.43 2.45
CA MET A 523 25.68 5.63 2.49
C MET A 523 25.78 4.37 1.63
N ALA A 524 26.40 4.47 0.45
CA ALA A 524 26.65 3.32 -0.41
C ALA A 524 27.53 2.28 0.31
N ILE A 525 28.57 2.71 1.02
CA ILE A 525 29.42 1.81 1.82
C ILE A 525 28.65 1.24 3.02
N GLY A 526 27.87 2.04 3.74
CA GLY A 526 27.08 1.58 4.89
C GLY A 526 26.13 0.43 4.53
N ARG A 527 25.44 0.54 3.38
CA ARG A 527 24.60 -0.54 2.84
C ARG A 527 25.39 -1.81 2.54
N ARG A 528 26.62 -1.69 2.02
CA ARG A 528 27.50 -2.84 1.74
C ARG A 528 27.94 -3.55 3.03
N ILE A 529 28.15 -2.82 4.13
CA ILE A 529 28.48 -3.41 5.44
C ILE A 529 27.31 -4.18 6.04
N ALA A 530 26.09 -3.62 5.97
CA ALA A 530 24.87 -4.30 6.41
C ALA A 530 24.67 -5.66 5.69
N ASN A 531 25.17 -5.76 4.45
CA ASN A 531 25.16 -6.97 3.63
C ASN A 531 26.42 -7.85 3.82
N GLU A 532 27.23 -7.58 4.84
CA GLU A 532 28.45 -8.34 5.19
C GLU A 532 29.57 -8.30 4.11
N GLU A 533 29.64 -7.25 3.27
CA GLU A 533 30.73 -7.08 2.30
C GLU A 533 32.06 -6.58 2.92
N THR A 534 33.19 -6.92 2.31
CA THR A 534 34.52 -6.44 2.73
C THR A 534 34.83 -5.04 2.18
N ILE A 535 35.12 -4.09 3.07
CA ILE A 535 35.38 -2.68 2.71
C ILE A 535 36.89 -2.38 2.68
N PRO A 536 37.45 -1.83 1.58
CA PRO A 536 38.87 -1.45 1.51
C PRO A 536 39.25 -0.31 2.48
N PRO A 537 40.45 -0.37 3.11
CA PRO A 537 40.92 0.69 4.00
C PRO A 537 41.04 2.07 3.34
N ALA A 538 41.26 2.11 2.02
CA ALA A 538 41.29 3.34 1.24
C ALA A 538 39.96 4.12 1.26
N LEU A 539 38.85 3.50 1.68
CA LEU A 539 37.55 4.17 1.82
C LEU A 539 37.26 4.62 3.26
N TYR A 540 38.09 4.24 4.24
CA TYR A 540 37.85 4.60 5.64
C TYR A 540 37.95 6.11 5.87
N PHE A 541 38.73 6.81 5.03
CA PHE A 541 38.78 8.27 5.11
C PHE A 541 37.44 8.91 4.74
N ILE A 542 36.56 8.26 3.95
CA ILE A 542 35.19 8.77 3.70
C ILE A 542 34.38 8.73 4.98
N GLY A 543 34.43 7.61 5.71
CA GLY A 543 33.85 7.49 7.05
C GLY A 543 34.33 8.60 7.97
N LYS A 544 35.66 8.78 8.06
CA LYS A 544 36.28 9.86 8.84
C LYS A 544 35.83 11.25 8.39
N LEU A 545 35.79 11.51 7.09
CA LEU A 545 35.45 12.82 6.51
C LEU A 545 34.00 13.20 6.80
N VAL A 546 33.07 12.24 6.69
CA VAL A 546 31.65 12.46 7.04
C VAL A 546 31.51 12.63 8.54
N ILE A 547 32.07 11.71 9.35
CA ILE A 547 32.01 11.79 10.83
C ILE A 547 32.59 13.11 11.37
N GLN A 548 33.68 13.62 10.79
CA GLN A 548 34.27 14.91 11.19
C GLN A 548 33.39 16.12 10.92
N ARG A 549 32.44 16.02 9.98
CA ARG A 549 31.47 17.09 9.66
C ARG A 549 30.16 16.93 10.42
N LEU A 550 29.91 15.76 11.01
CA LEU A 550 28.77 15.55 11.86
C LEU A 550 28.95 16.36 13.14
N ASP A 551 27.94 17.14 13.46
CA ASP A 551 27.85 17.77 14.76
C ASP A 551 27.41 16.72 15.77
N THR A 552 28.37 16.03 16.38
CA THR A 552 28.13 15.07 17.48
C THR A 552 28.35 15.72 18.85
N SER A 553 28.25 17.06 18.94
CA SER A 553 28.41 17.76 20.21
C SER A 553 27.19 17.60 21.13
N ASP A 554 26.04 17.26 20.55
CA ASP A 554 24.79 17.01 21.25
C ASP A 554 24.22 15.63 20.89
N ASP A 555 24.25 14.70 21.85
CA ASP A 555 23.70 13.35 21.70
C ASP A 555 22.18 13.32 21.52
N TRP A 556 21.49 14.39 21.93
CA TRP A 556 20.04 14.51 21.85
C TRP A 556 19.53 14.84 20.45
N CYS A 557 20.39 15.41 19.60
CA CYS A 557 20.07 15.71 18.21
C CYS A 557 20.60 14.61 17.30
N LEU A 558 19.80 14.17 16.33
CA LEU A 558 20.31 13.27 15.29
C LEU A 558 21.37 14.06 14.51
N ALA A 559 22.60 13.57 14.49
CA ALA A 559 23.63 14.20 13.67
C ALA A 559 23.27 14.02 12.20
N GLU A 560 22.84 15.11 11.55
CA GLU A 560 22.26 15.08 10.22
C GLU A 560 23.34 15.20 9.12
N PRO A 561 23.17 14.48 7.99
CA PRO A 561 23.92 14.75 6.77
C PRO A 561 23.47 16.08 6.13
N TRP A 562 24.38 16.77 5.46
CA TRP A 562 24.16 18.09 4.85
C TRP A 562 23.48 18.01 3.47
N SER A 563 23.69 16.92 2.73
CA SER A 563 23.22 16.73 1.35
C SER A 563 21.98 15.86 1.25
N ARG A 564 21.55 15.27 2.36
CA ARG A 564 20.42 14.35 2.40
C ARG A 564 19.37 14.91 3.32
N SER A 565 18.14 14.76 2.88
CA SER A 565 17.02 14.98 3.77
C SER A 565 16.98 13.83 4.76
N VAL A 566 16.90 14.16 6.04
CA VAL A 566 16.49 13.25 7.11
C VAL A 566 15.14 13.70 7.65
N THR A 567 14.30 14.25 6.76
CA THR A 567 12.99 14.79 7.14
C THR A 567 11.96 13.69 7.36
N SER A 568 12.08 12.55 6.67
CA SER A 568 11.23 11.39 6.89
C SER A 568 11.88 10.33 7.80
N VAL A 569 11.05 9.57 8.51
CA VAL A 569 11.52 8.49 9.40
C VAL A 569 12.25 7.41 8.62
N ASP A 570 11.80 7.05 7.40
CA ASP A 570 12.49 6.08 6.56
C ASP A 570 13.88 6.58 6.12
N GLU A 571 14.05 7.88 5.85
CA GLU A 571 15.37 8.48 5.56
C GLU A 571 16.27 8.49 6.81
N GLN A 572 15.73 8.79 7.98
CA GLN A 572 16.47 8.74 9.25
C GLN A 572 16.88 7.31 9.59
N LEU A 573 15.99 6.34 9.43
CA LEU A 573 16.27 4.91 9.60
C LEU A 573 17.34 4.42 8.61
N ALA A 574 17.30 4.89 7.37
CA ALA A 574 18.34 4.58 6.38
C ALA A 574 19.70 5.18 6.79
N TRP A 575 19.72 6.43 7.26
CA TRP A 575 20.93 7.11 7.74
C TRP A 575 21.52 6.41 8.98
N VAL A 576 20.71 6.21 10.02
CA VAL A 576 21.15 5.54 11.26
C VAL A 576 21.48 4.08 11.00
N GLY A 577 20.73 3.38 10.15
CA GLY A 577 21.07 2.04 9.71
C GLY A 577 22.47 1.97 9.09
N ALA A 578 22.85 2.95 8.27
CA ALA A 578 24.22 3.06 7.75
C ALA A 578 25.23 3.31 8.88
N CYS A 579 24.97 4.22 9.83
CA CYS A 579 25.84 4.48 10.97
C CYS A 579 26.04 3.24 11.87
N TRP A 580 24.96 2.54 12.21
CA TRP A 580 24.99 1.30 13.00
C TRP A 580 25.74 0.20 12.27
N SER A 581 25.57 0.11 10.95
CA SER A 581 26.33 -0.83 10.12
C SER A 581 27.82 -0.51 10.15
N TRP A 582 28.20 0.76 10.01
CA TRP A 582 29.59 1.18 10.18
C TRP A 582 30.16 0.77 11.55
N SER A 583 29.33 0.81 12.62
CA SER A 583 29.74 0.38 13.97
C SER A 583 30.02 -1.12 14.15
N LEU A 584 29.73 -1.94 13.12
CA LEU A 584 30.11 -3.36 13.09
C LEU A 584 31.56 -3.58 12.65
N LEU A 585 32.21 -2.58 12.04
CA LEU A 585 33.62 -2.64 11.63
C LEU A 585 34.57 -2.26 12.78
N PRO A 586 35.88 -2.55 12.72
CA PRO A 586 36.84 -2.05 13.71
C PRO A 586 36.85 -0.51 13.78
N ASP A 587 37.00 0.02 14.98
CA ASP A 587 36.94 1.46 15.28
C ASP A 587 37.81 2.30 14.34
N ALA A 588 37.16 3.21 13.60
CA ALA A 588 37.77 4.10 12.63
C ALA A 588 38.08 5.51 13.20
N ALA A 589 37.64 5.86 14.41
CA ALA A 589 37.71 7.23 14.93
C ALA A 589 38.06 7.31 16.42
N ALA A 590 39.11 8.05 16.75
CA ALA A 590 39.66 8.08 18.11
C ALA A 590 38.77 8.71 19.21
N LYS A 591 37.63 9.34 18.89
CA LYS A 591 36.61 9.83 19.84
C LYS A 591 35.29 10.10 19.10
N ILE A 592 34.26 9.30 19.36
CA ILE A 592 32.89 9.57 18.90
C ILE A 592 32.09 10.09 20.10
N GLY A 593 31.42 11.23 19.92
CA GLY A 593 30.61 11.84 20.99
C GLY A 593 29.35 11.04 21.31
N SER A 594 28.74 10.42 20.29
CA SER A 594 27.41 9.78 20.39
C SER A 594 27.46 8.25 20.41
N SER A 595 27.21 7.68 21.59
CA SER A 595 27.17 6.22 21.83
C SER A 595 26.04 5.53 21.06
N TRP A 596 24.89 6.19 20.92
CA TRP A 596 23.71 5.62 20.25
C TRP A 596 23.77 5.68 18.72
N LEU A 597 24.56 6.59 18.14
CA LEU A 597 24.72 6.66 16.67
C LEU A 597 25.66 5.56 16.15
N PHE A 598 26.59 5.10 16.99
CA PHE A 598 27.54 4.03 16.68
C PHE A 598 27.66 3.02 17.84
N PRO A 599 26.62 2.22 18.13
CA PRO A 599 26.54 1.40 19.35
C PRO A 599 27.60 0.30 19.44
N GLY A 600 28.09 -0.23 18.31
CA GLY A 600 29.16 -1.23 18.28
C GLY A 600 30.53 -0.69 18.71
N TRP A 601 30.70 0.62 18.78
CA TRP A 601 31.92 1.30 19.24
C TRP A 601 31.76 1.89 20.64
N ALA A 602 30.60 1.73 21.27
CA ALA A 602 30.30 2.25 22.59
C ALA A 602 30.55 1.20 23.69
N ASN A 603 31.14 1.63 24.81
CA ASN A 603 31.30 0.80 26.00
C ASN A 603 30.24 1.09 27.07
N GLU A 604 29.62 2.28 27.01
CA GLU A 604 28.61 2.77 27.94
C GLU A 604 27.53 3.50 27.14
N PHE A 605 26.27 3.34 27.54
CA PHE A 605 25.14 4.02 26.92
C PHE A 605 24.66 5.16 27.83
N SER A 606 24.54 6.34 27.24
CA SER A 606 23.80 7.46 27.85
C SER A 606 22.30 7.20 27.78
N GLU A 607 21.50 8.10 28.36
CA GLU A 607 20.04 8.05 28.22
C GLU A 607 19.63 7.98 26.74
N THR A 608 18.56 7.23 26.43
CA THR A 608 18.13 7.02 25.05
C THR A 608 17.74 8.37 24.41
N PRO A 609 18.39 8.77 23.30
CA PRO A 609 18.16 10.08 22.72
C PRO A 609 16.82 10.15 22.00
N TYR A 610 16.25 11.35 21.94
CA TYR A 610 14.91 11.58 21.38
C TYR A 610 14.78 11.07 19.94
N TRP A 611 15.80 11.25 19.12
CA TRP A 611 15.76 10.79 17.72
C TRP A 611 15.62 9.27 17.61
N LEU A 612 16.24 8.50 18.51
CA LEU A 612 16.16 7.03 18.50
C LEU A 612 14.81 6.56 19.02
N THR A 613 14.25 7.25 20.02
CA THR A 613 12.86 7.03 20.44
C THR A 613 11.87 7.39 19.33
N GLY A 614 12.24 8.31 18.43
CA GLY A 614 11.44 8.74 17.28
C GLY A 614 11.33 7.70 16.15
N PHE A 615 12.14 6.63 16.19
CA PHE A 615 12.04 5.52 15.22
C PHE A 615 10.99 4.48 15.55
N VAL A 616 10.48 4.51 16.78
CA VAL A 616 9.29 3.75 17.13
C VAL A 616 8.17 4.28 16.24
N PRO A 617 7.63 3.47 15.30
CA PRO A 617 6.56 3.91 14.44
C PRO A 617 5.44 4.49 15.26
N HIS A 618 4.77 5.49 14.69
CA HIS A 618 3.57 6.02 15.29
C HIS A 618 2.61 4.88 15.63
N GLN A 619 1.88 5.03 16.74
CA GLN A 619 0.96 4.03 17.26
C GLN A 619 -0.05 3.51 16.21
N GLU A 620 -0.29 4.29 15.17
CA GLU A 620 -1.23 4.01 14.08
C GLU A 620 -0.69 3.09 12.97
N GLU A 621 0.63 2.90 12.85
CA GLU A 621 1.23 2.05 11.83
C GLU A 621 0.99 0.56 12.10
N GLU A 622 0.40 -0.15 11.13
CA GLU A 622 0.05 -1.57 11.24
C GLU A 622 1.19 -2.52 10.98
N HIS A 623 2.14 -2.10 10.16
CA HIS A 623 3.24 -2.92 9.74
C HIS A 623 4.50 -2.08 9.82
N ALA A 624 5.57 -2.66 10.39
CA ALA A 624 6.89 -2.04 10.36
C ALA A 624 7.33 -1.80 8.91
N SER A 625 7.78 -0.57 8.60
CA SER A 625 8.28 -0.21 7.27
C SER A 625 9.45 -1.10 6.84
N PRO A 626 9.74 -1.24 5.53
CA PRO A 626 10.92 -1.98 5.08
C PRO A 626 12.23 -1.42 5.67
N ALA A 627 12.32 -0.11 5.86
CA ALA A 627 13.46 0.53 6.50
C ALA A 627 13.57 0.13 7.98
N LEU A 628 12.44 0.12 8.71
CA LEU A 628 12.42 -0.32 10.10
C LEU A 628 12.74 -1.80 10.25
N ARG A 629 12.27 -2.66 9.35
CA ARG A 629 12.61 -4.09 9.34
C ARG A 629 14.11 -4.29 9.12
N ARG A 630 14.69 -3.63 8.13
CA ARG A 630 16.15 -3.65 7.87
C ARG A 630 16.94 -3.12 9.07
N PHE A 631 16.45 -2.08 9.74
CA PHE A 631 17.05 -1.59 10.97
C PHE A 631 16.94 -2.61 12.12
N LEU A 632 15.76 -3.21 12.32
CA LEU A 632 15.52 -4.22 13.34
C LEU A 632 16.37 -5.47 13.10
N GLU A 633 16.66 -5.86 11.86
CA GLU A 633 17.61 -6.92 11.53
C GLU A 633 19.00 -6.62 12.07
N VAL A 634 19.49 -5.39 11.87
CA VAL A 634 20.76 -4.93 12.46
C VAL A 634 20.67 -4.92 14.00
N ALA A 635 19.54 -4.50 14.58
CA ALA A 635 19.33 -4.50 16.04
C ALA A 635 19.23 -5.91 16.65
N TYR A 636 18.66 -6.89 15.94
CA TYR A 636 18.60 -8.29 16.36
C TYR A 636 19.99 -8.91 16.40
N GLN A 637 20.84 -8.63 15.41
CA GLN A 637 22.23 -9.10 15.41
C GLN A 637 23.00 -8.55 16.61
N TRP A 638 22.72 -7.29 16.96
CA TRP A 638 23.33 -6.65 18.12
C TRP A 638 22.82 -7.19 19.47
N THR A 639 21.51 -7.45 19.63
CA THR A 639 20.89 -7.86 20.93
C THR A 639 21.04 -9.34 21.28
N LYS A 640 21.58 -10.17 20.38
CA LYS A 640 21.67 -11.63 20.52
C LYS A 640 22.41 -12.09 21.80
N GLU A 641 23.38 -11.31 22.24
CA GLU A 641 24.23 -11.62 23.39
C GLU A 641 23.71 -11.02 24.72
N LEU A 642 22.46 -10.54 24.78
CA LEU A 642 21.86 -9.88 25.96
C LEU A 642 20.83 -10.75 26.72
N ASP A 643 20.98 -10.84 28.05
CA ASP A 643 20.09 -11.61 28.97
C ASP A 643 18.89 -10.82 29.50
N ALA A 644 18.97 -9.49 29.48
CA ALA A 644 17.90 -8.59 29.92
C ALA A 644 17.87 -7.34 29.02
N PRO A 645 16.72 -6.63 28.95
CA PRO A 645 16.66 -5.35 28.25
C PRO A 645 17.64 -4.35 28.85
N ILE A 646 18.25 -3.52 28.02
CA ILE A 646 19.07 -2.38 28.48
C ILE A 646 18.16 -1.43 29.26
N GLU A 647 18.61 -1.02 30.45
CA GLU A 647 17.87 -0.10 31.30
C GLU A 647 17.60 1.21 30.56
N ASN A 648 16.34 1.63 30.50
CA ASN A 648 15.87 2.80 29.74
C ASN A 648 16.14 2.77 28.23
N GLY A 649 16.37 1.59 27.65
CA GLY A 649 16.49 1.41 26.19
C GLY A 649 15.16 1.67 25.46
N PRO A 650 15.18 1.92 24.13
CA PRO A 650 13.97 2.19 23.36
C PRO A 650 13.01 0.99 23.36
N ALA A 651 11.70 1.26 23.45
CA ALA A 651 10.64 0.25 23.62
C ALA A 651 10.63 -0.84 22.53
N MET A 652 11.07 -0.50 21.30
CA MET A 652 11.21 -1.48 20.21
C MET A 652 12.18 -2.63 20.55
N LEU A 653 13.11 -2.44 21.48
CA LEU A 653 14.01 -3.48 21.97
C LEU A 653 13.35 -4.42 23.00
N LEU A 654 12.09 -4.20 23.40
CA LEU A 654 11.32 -5.11 24.27
C LEU A 654 10.65 -6.25 23.48
N LEU A 655 10.46 -6.07 22.17
CA LEU A 655 9.87 -7.09 21.28
C LEU A 655 10.58 -8.45 21.36
N PRO A 656 11.93 -8.53 21.31
CA PRO A 656 12.64 -9.80 21.49
C PRO A 656 12.37 -10.49 22.83
N PHE A 657 11.97 -9.77 23.89
CA PHE A 657 11.79 -10.31 25.24
C PHE A 657 10.38 -10.89 25.50
N LEU A 658 9.31 -10.25 25.02
CA LEU A 658 7.96 -10.85 25.08
C LEU A 658 7.85 -12.13 24.25
N GLY A 659 8.59 -12.22 23.14
CA GLY A 659 8.74 -13.46 22.37
C GLY A 659 9.33 -14.60 23.20
N LYS A 660 10.36 -14.32 24.01
CA LYS A 660 10.94 -15.28 24.98
C LYS A 660 9.91 -15.68 26.07
N ALA A 661 9.04 -14.77 26.51
CA ALA A 661 8.05 -15.03 27.58
C ALA A 661 6.90 -15.94 27.14
N ALA A 662 6.40 -15.76 25.92
CA ALA A 662 5.37 -16.63 25.34
C ALA A 662 5.85 -18.09 25.18
N GLN A 663 7.15 -18.29 25.02
CA GLN A 663 7.81 -19.61 24.96
C GLN A 663 8.10 -20.22 26.35
N GLY A 664 7.88 -19.47 27.42
CA GLY A 664 8.19 -19.89 28.79
C GLY A 664 9.68 -19.80 29.15
N VAL A 665 10.51 -19.13 28.34
CA VAL A 665 11.91 -18.85 28.67
C VAL A 665 12.01 -17.78 29.77
N LEU A 666 11.04 -16.86 29.81
CA LEU A 666 10.91 -15.78 30.80
C LEU A 666 9.47 -15.65 31.31
N SER A 667 9.26 -15.00 32.46
CA SER A 667 7.92 -14.67 32.99
C SER A 667 7.46 -13.29 32.49
N PRO A 668 6.21 -13.11 32.03
CA PRO A 668 5.75 -11.84 31.48
C PRO A 668 5.45 -10.82 32.58
N GLU A 669 6.06 -9.65 32.48
CA GLU A 669 5.81 -8.53 33.40
C GLU A 669 4.79 -7.54 32.84
N SER A 670 3.95 -6.95 33.71
CA SER A 670 2.92 -5.99 33.28
C SER A 670 3.52 -4.77 32.57
N VAL A 671 4.75 -4.38 32.94
CA VAL A 671 5.47 -3.24 32.36
C VAL A 671 5.85 -3.43 30.89
N TRP A 672 6.04 -4.66 30.43
CA TRP A 672 6.38 -4.94 29.02
C TRP A 672 5.17 -4.69 28.10
N TRP A 673 3.97 -5.02 28.56
CA TRP A 673 2.73 -4.73 27.84
C TRP A 673 2.46 -3.24 27.73
N LYS A 674 2.74 -2.48 28.78
CA LYS A 674 2.53 -1.02 28.78
C LYS A 674 3.35 -0.30 27.71
N ALA A 675 4.52 -0.84 27.35
CA ALA A 675 5.40 -0.26 26.34
C ALA A 675 5.02 -0.65 24.89
N LEU A 676 4.20 -1.70 24.69
CA LEU A 676 3.98 -2.31 23.39
C LEU A 676 2.50 -2.37 22.96
N ILE A 677 1.56 -2.43 23.90
CA ILE A 677 0.13 -2.41 23.58
C ILE A 677 -0.30 -1.03 23.13
N GLY A 678 -1.01 -0.98 22.00
CA GLY A 678 -1.34 0.23 21.25
C GLY A 678 -0.40 0.54 20.10
N LEU A 679 0.69 -0.21 19.94
CA LEU A 679 1.55 -0.15 18.76
C LEU A 679 1.12 -1.27 17.81
N LYS A 680 0.29 -0.99 16.80
CA LYS A 680 -0.29 -2.04 15.95
C LYS A 680 0.78 -2.91 15.26
N TRP A 681 1.85 -2.30 14.75
CA TRP A 681 2.99 -3.00 14.18
C TRP A 681 3.69 -3.92 15.18
N ALA A 682 3.81 -3.49 16.45
CA ALA A 682 4.40 -4.28 17.52
C ALA A 682 3.48 -5.44 17.90
N GLU A 683 2.18 -5.17 18.05
CA GLU A 683 1.16 -6.19 18.31
C GLU A 683 1.07 -7.21 17.17
N SER A 684 1.25 -6.79 15.91
CA SER A 684 1.33 -7.69 14.75
C SER A 684 2.57 -8.58 14.83
N LEU A 685 3.76 -8.00 15.05
CA LEU A 685 5.00 -8.77 15.21
C LEU A 685 4.97 -9.71 16.43
N LEU A 686 4.31 -9.30 17.52
CA LEU A 686 4.10 -10.14 18.71
C LEU A 686 3.11 -11.26 18.46
N LEU A 687 2.00 -11.00 17.76
CA LEU A 687 1.03 -12.04 17.40
C LEU A 687 1.67 -13.07 16.46
N GLU A 688 2.47 -12.64 15.47
CA GLU A 688 3.29 -13.54 14.64
C GLU A 688 4.19 -14.45 15.51
N SER A 689 4.69 -13.93 16.64
CA SER A 689 5.45 -14.70 17.62
C SER A 689 4.57 -15.62 18.49
N PHE A 690 3.41 -15.16 18.98
CA PHE A 690 2.54 -15.87 19.93
C PHE A 690 1.69 -16.98 19.31
N GLU A 691 1.35 -16.86 18.04
CA GLU A 691 0.58 -17.88 17.31
C GLU A 691 1.24 -19.26 17.35
N THR A 692 2.56 -19.30 17.54
CA THR A 692 3.31 -20.55 17.73
C THR A 692 2.99 -21.29 19.06
N SER A 693 2.29 -20.67 20.02
CA SER A 693 2.11 -21.16 21.41
C SER A 693 0.66 -21.42 21.92
N GLY A 694 -0.42 -20.87 21.31
CA GLY A 694 -1.83 -21.30 21.49
C GLY A 694 -2.60 -20.95 22.80
N GLU A 695 -3.65 -21.72 23.16
CA GLU A 695 -4.55 -21.49 24.33
C GLU A 695 -3.79 -21.40 25.66
N GLU A 696 -2.73 -22.18 25.78
CA GLU A 696 -1.90 -22.21 26.97
C GLU A 696 -1.09 -20.90 27.15
N ALA A 697 -0.75 -20.21 26.05
CA ALA A 697 -0.27 -18.85 26.12
C ALA A 697 -1.38 -17.89 26.59
N ALA A 698 -2.62 -18.02 26.10
CA ALA A 698 -3.74 -17.15 26.51
C ALA A 698 -4.02 -17.21 28.02
N ARG A 699 -3.96 -18.40 28.63
CA ARG A 699 -4.11 -18.56 30.09
C ARG A 699 -2.98 -17.91 30.88
N ARG A 700 -1.73 -17.99 30.39
CA ARG A 700 -0.55 -17.37 31.04
C ARG A 700 -0.54 -15.85 30.89
N LEU A 701 -1.06 -15.34 29.78
CA LEU A 701 -0.99 -13.93 29.42
C LEU A 701 -2.22 -13.12 29.88
N TRP A 702 -3.45 -13.68 29.90
CA TRP A 702 -4.69 -12.94 30.26
C TRP A 702 -4.61 -12.21 31.61
N PRO A 703 -4.12 -12.82 32.70
CA PRO A 703 -4.01 -12.13 33.99
C PRO A 703 -3.02 -10.95 33.95
N SER A 704 -1.86 -11.13 33.31
CA SER A 704 -0.83 -10.06 33.17
C SER A 704 -1.32 -8.94 32.24
N PHE A 705 -2.06 -9.29 31.19
CA PHE A 705 -2.67 -8.35 30.25
C PHE A 705 -3.78 -7.52 30.90
N LEU A 706 -4.71 -8.15 31.62
CA LEU A 706 -5.79 -7.44 32.32
C LEU A 706 -5.23 -6.60 33.48
N ALA A 707 -4.21 -7.10 34.18
CA ALA A 707 -3.50 -6.32 35.19
C ALA A 707 -2.86 -5.07 34.57
N ALA A 708 -2.20 -5.20 33.41
CA ALA A 708 -1.67 -4.05 32.68
C ALA A 708 -2.78 -3.09 32.22
N GLU A 709 -3.89 -3.60 31.65
CA GLU A 709 -5.05 -2.80 31.23
C GLU A 709 -5.64 -1.97 32.39
N ARG A 710 -5.72 -2.57 33.59
CA ARG A 710 -6.22 -1.91 34.80
C ARG A 710 -5.20 -0.97 35.43
N GLU A 711 -3.92 -1.36 35.51
CA GLU A 711 -2.84 -0.52 36.06
C GLU A 711 -2.76 0.79 35.27
N VAL A 712 -2.84 0.70 33.95
CA VAL A 712 -2.90 1.84 33.03
C VAL A 712 -4.09 2.76 33.30
N LEU A 713 -5.22 2.20 33.77
CA LEU A 713 -6.36 3.01 34.21
C LEU A 713 -6.12 3.67 35.57
N SER A 714 -5.47 2.98 36.50
CA SER A 714 -5.20 3.46 37.86
C SER A 714 -4.07 4.48 37.95
N GLU A 715 -3.12 4.42 37.01
CA GLU A 715 -1.99 5.35 36.87
C GLU A 715 -2.40 6.69 36.23
N LYS A 716 -3.70 6.91 35.97
CA LYS A 716 -4.24 8.20 35.50
C LYS A 716 -3.84 9.34 36.43
N LYS A 717 -2.73 10.00 36.12
CA LYS A 717 -2.44 11.35 36.60
C LYS A 717 -3.40 12.30 35.90
N ALA A 718 -3.98 13.23 36.66
CA ALA A 718 -5.05 14.14 36.21
C ALA A 718 -4.68 15.06 35.01
N GLU A 719 -3.44 15.00 34.53
CA GLU A 719 -2.88 15.91 33.52
C GLU A 719 -2.74 15.26 32.13
N ASP A 720 -2.78 13.93 31.97
CA ASP A 720 -2.67 13.25 30.67
C ASP A 720 -4.04 13.15 29.96
N LYS A 721 -4.47 14.28 29.39
CA LYS A 721 -5.80 14.46 28.81
C LYS A 721 -5.98 13.84 27.41
N TYR A 722 -4.91 13.32 26.80
CA TYR A 722 -4.88 12.94 25.37
C TYR A 722 -4.32 11.54 25.07
N ASN A 723 -3.70 10.88 26.04
CA ASN A 723 -3.29 9.49 25.89
C ASN A 723 -4.37 8.64 26.56
N PHE A 724 -5.10 7.83 25.80
CA PHE A 724 -6.02 6.83 26.35
C PHE A 724 -5.40 5.43 26.23
N PRO A 725 -4.28 5.13 26.91
CA PRO A 725 -3.63 3.83 26.79
C PRO A 725 -4.59 2.69 27.13
N HIS A 726 -5.55 2.91 28.04
CA HIS A 726 -6.63 1.94 28.31
C HIS A 726 -7.54 1.61 27.08
N MET A 727 -7.73 2.52 26.13
CA MET A 727 -8.48 2.26 24.89
C MET A 727 -7.69 1.36 23.94
N SER A 728 -6.37 1.55 23.85
CA SER A 728 -5.47 0.70 23.08
C SER A 728 -5.53 -0.76 23.56
N PHE A 729 -5.59 -0.97 24.88
CA PHE A 729 -5.85 -2.29 25.44
C PHE A 729 -7.24 -2.81 25.05
N ARG A 730 -8.30 -2.00 25.14
CA ARG A 730 -9.67 -2.41 24.81
C ARG A 730 -9.89 -2.78 23.35
N SER A 731 -9.26 -2.04 22.44
CA SER A 731 -9.30 -2.31 21.00
C SER A 731 -8.26 -3.33 20.55
N SER A 732 -7.33 -3.74 21.43
CA SER A 732 -6.20 -4.59 21.08
C SER A 732 -6.65 -5.93 20.48
N PRO A 733 -6.07 -6.34 19.33
CA PRO A 733 -6.30 -7.64 18.73
C PRO A 733 -5.84 -8.75 19.67
N ILE A 734 -4.82 -8.49 20.51
CA ILE A 734 -4.38 -9.38 21.58
C ILE A 734 -5.52 -9.55 22.60
N ARG A 735 -6.23 -8.48 23.01
CA ARG A 735 -7.38 -8.58 23.93
C ARG A 735 -8.54 -9.39 23.35
N PHE A 736 -8.92 -9.15 22.10
CA PHE A 736 -9.97 -9.92 21.43
C PHE A 736 -9.57 -11.38 21.25
N TRP A 737 -8.30 -11.64 20.92
CA TRP A 737 -7.75 -12.99 20.85
C TRP A 737 -7.89 -13.68 22.21
N LEU A 738 -7.49 -13.03 23.32
CA LEU A 738 -7.63 -13.55 24.68
C LEU A 738 -9.10 -13.85 25.03
N LEU A 739 -10.03 -12.89 24.87
CA LEU A 739 -11.45 -13.04 25.25
C LEU A 739 -12.21 -14.08 24.42
N ARG A 740 -11.79 -14.35 23.17
CA ARG A 740 -12.39 -15.40 22.33
C ARG A 740 -11.95 -16.80 22.74
N GLN A 741 -10.78 -16.95 23.37
CA GLN A 741 -10.30 -18.26 23.88
C GLN A 741 -10.98 -18.66 25.21
N LEU A 742 -11.75 -17.77 25.84
CA LEU A 742 -12.29 -17.93 27.19
C LEU A 742 -13.83 -17.96 27.21
N LYS A 743 -14.45 -18.78 28.07
CA LYS A 743 -15.91 -18.80 28.33
C LYS A 743 -16.35 -17.63 29.22
N PRO A 744 -17.63 -17.21 29.23
CA PRO A 744 -18.12 -16.14 30.14
C PRO A 744 -17.78 -16.37 31.61
N THR A 745 -17.79 -17.62 32.07
CA THR A 745 -17.38 -17.98 33.43
C THR A 745 -15.87 -17.87 33.63
N GLU A 746 -15.05 -18.24 32.64
CA GLU A 746 -13.57 -18.19 32.69
C GLU A 746 -13.05 -16.75 32.57
N ILE A 747 -13.76 -15.89 31.81
CA ILE A 747 -13.51 -14.44 31.73
C ILE A 747 -13.65 -13.80 33.10
N LEU A 748 -14.65 -14.22 33.88
CA LEU A 748 -14.91 -13.68 35.23
C LEU A 748 -14.20 -14.49 36.35
N MET A 749 -13.62 -15.65 36.03
CA MET A 749 -12.98 -16.54 37.00
C MET A 749 -11.60 -16.01 37.40
N GLY A 750 -11.32 -15.97 38.70
CA GLY A 750 -10.04 -15.44 39.20
C GLY A 750 -9.91 -13.92 39.10
N LEU A 751 -10.94 -13.21 38.61
CA LEU A 751 -10.99 -11.75 38.62
C LEU A 751 -11.31 -11.20 40.01
N SER A 752 -10.59 -10.16 40.40
CA SER A 752 -10.85 -9.40 41.61
C SER A 752 -12.12 -8.54 41.49
N GLU A 753 -12.65 -8.07 42.61
CA GLU A 753 -13.78 -7.11 42.64
C GLU A 753 -13.46 -5.84 41.84
N ALA A 754 -12.22 -5.37 41.93
CA ALA A 754 -11.72 -4.23 41.15
C ALA A 754 -11.76 -4.47 39.64
N ASP A 755 -11.50 -5.70 39.18
CA ASP A 755 -11.59 -6.05 37.75
C ASP A 755 -13.03 -6.05 37.25
N ARG A 756 -13.99 -6.48 38.07
CA ARG A 756 -15.42 -6.48 37.71
C ARG A 756 -15.98 -5.07 37.64
N ILE A 757 -15.63 -4.22 38.62
CA ILE A 757 -15.98 -2.81 38.61
C ILE A 757 -15.37 -2.13 37.37
N TYR A 758 -14.11 -2.41 37.06
CA TYR A 758 -13.44 -1.89 35.85
C TYR A 758 -14.22 -2.23 34.58
N LEU A 759 -14.59 -3.50 34.40
CA LEU A 759 -15.37 -3.96 33.26
C LEU A 759 -16.76 -3.29 33.20
N GLY A 760 -17.37 -3.03 34.36
CA GLY A 760 -18.66 -2.35 34.51
C GLY A 760 -18.69 -0.91 34.00
N HIS A 761 -17.53 -0.24 33.91
CA HIS A 761 -17.42 1.09 33.32
C HIS A 761 -17.46 1.09 31.80
N THR A 762 -17.19 -0.05 31.14
CA THR A 762 -17.18 -0.22 29.68
C THR A 762 -17.76 -1.54 29.21
N PRO A 763 -19.04 -1.78 29.50
CA PRO A 763 -19.75 -2.98 29.09
C PRO A 763 -19.88 -3.13 27.58
N GLU A 764 -19.90 -2.03 26.81
CA GLU A 764 -19.99 -2.04 25.35
C GLU A 764 -18.81 -2.77 24.68
N SER A 765 -17.66 -2.83 25.37
CA SER A 765 -16.43 -3.52 24.93
C SER A 765 -16.46 -5.04 25.17
N LEU A 766 -17.54 -5.53 25.79
CA LEU A 766 -17.74 -6.94 26.15
C LEU A 766 -18.84 -7.58 25.30
N PRO A 767 -18.80 -8.92 25.20
CA PRO A 767 -19.91 -9.68 24.63
C PRO A 767 -21.25 -9.31 25.31
N PRO A 768 -22.35 -9.11 24.57
CA PRO A 768 -23.67 -8.81 25.10
C PRO A 768 -24.12 -9.83 26.14
N GLU A 769 -23.70 -11.09 26.00
CA GLU A 769 -23.98 -12.18 26.92
C GLU A 769 -23.31 -11.99 28.29
N VAL A 770 -22.21 -11.22 28.33
CA VAL A 770 -21.49 -10.86 29.57
C VAL A 770 -22.07 -9.60 30.20
N ARG A 771 -22.71 -8.71 29.43
CA ARG A 771 -23.17 -7.39 29.92
C ARG A 771 -24.26 -7.46 30.99
N ALA A 772 -25.23 -8.34 30.83
CA ALA A 772 -26.28 -8.52 31.84
C ALA A 772 -25.75 -9.22 33.12
N PRO A 773 -25.01 -10.34 33.05
CA PRO A 773 -24.35 -10.93 34.23
C PRO A 773 -23.38 -9.97 34.92
N LEU A 774 -22.64 -9.16 34.15
CA LEU A 774 -21.77 -8.12 34.67
C LEU A 774 -22.58 -7.06 35.41
N LEU A 775 -23.61 -6.49 34.80
CA LEU A 775 -24.47 -5.48 35.44
C LEU A 775 -25.13 -6.03 36.71
N GLN A 776 -25.55 -7.29 36.69
CA GLN A 776 -26.16 -7.96 37.84
C GLN A 776 -25.15 -8.24 38.98
N SER A 777 -23.88 -8.50 38.64
CA SER A 777 -22.78 -8.62 39.62
C SER A 777 -22.38 -7.28 40.27
N LEU A 778 -22.90 -6.16 39.76
CA LEU A 778 -22.55 -4.79 40.19
C LEU A 778 -23.69 -4.09 40.94
N VAL A 779 -24.77 -4.79 41.32
CA VAL A 779 -25.90 -4.21 42.05
C VAL A 779 -25.47 -3.61 43.38
N ASP A 780 -24.57 -4.29 44.10
CA ASP A 780 -24.03 -3.81 45.38
C ASP A 780 -22.96 -2.71 45.21
N CYS A 781 -22.55 -2.44 43.96
CA CYS A 781 -21.58 -1.42 43.58
C CYS A 781 -22.21 -0.29 42.74
N ALA A 782 -23.53 -0.11 42.84
CA ALA A 782 -24.33 0.78 41.98
C ALA A 782 -23.83 2.23 41.97
N GLU A 783 -23.24 2.71 43.06
CA GLU A 783 -22.74 4.09 43.19
C GLU A 783 -21.50 4.39 42.32
N VAL A 784 -20.90 3.37 41.70
CA VAL A 784 -19.55 3.47 41.11
C VAL A 784 -19.54 3.69 39.60
N PHE A 785 -20.61 3.37 38.84
CA PHE A 785 -20.58 3.45 37.37
C PHE A 785 -21.52 4.53 36.76
N PRO A 786 -21.10 5.19 35.64
CA PRO A 786 -21.62 6.52 35.28
C PRO A 786 -22.89 6.56 34.42
N SER A 787 -23.24 5.50 33.68
CA SER A 787 -24.42 5.52 32.81
C SER A 787 -24.86 4.13 32.36
N PHE A 788 -26.16 3.88 32.43
CA PHE A 788 -26.78 2.69 31.84
C PHE A 788 -26.69 2.70 30.31
N GLU A 789 -26.57 3.88 29.67
CA GLU A 789 -26.60 4.03 28.21
C GLU A 789 -25.53 3.23 27.48
N ARG A 790 -24.42 2.99 28.17
CA ARG A 790 -23.28 2.21 27.68
C ARG A 790 -23.53 0.71 27.62
N PHE A 791 -24.39 0.18 28.47
CA PHE A 791 -24.72 -1.25 28.44
C PHE A 791 -25.57 -1.61 27.21
N GLY A 792 -26.19 -0.61 26.59
CA GLY A 792 -27.07 -0.76 25.44
C GLY A 792 -28.41 -1.40 25.81
N PHE A 793 -29.33 -1.42 24.86
CA PHE A 793 -30.68 -1.97 25.08
C PHE A 793 -30.68 -3.43 25.52
N HIS A 794 -29.62 -4.21 25.22
CA HIS A 794 -29.44 -5.60 25.62
C HIS A 794 -29.42 -5.81 27.14
N ALA A 795 -29.02 -4.79 27.91
CA ALA A 795 -29.01 -4.84 29.36
C ALA A 795 -30.31 -4.35 30.02
N ALA A 796 -31.34 -4.01 29.23
CA ALA A 796 -32.62 -3.53 29.75
C ALA A 796 -33.26 -4.41 30.85
N PRO A 797 -33.18 -5.76 30.83
CA PRO A 797 -33.75 -6.60 31.89
C PRO A 797 -33.11 -6.38 33.27
N ALA A 798 -31.85 -5.95 33.32
CA ALA A 798 -31.14 -5.69 34.56
C ALA A 798 -31.49 -4.32 35.17
N LEU A 799 -32.12 -3.39 34.42
CA LEU A 799 -32.46 -2.04 34.89
C LEU A 799 -33.54 -2.00 35.97
N GLU A 800 -34.39 -3.04 36.06
CA GLU A 800 -35.45 -3.11 37.07
C GLU A 800 -34.89 -3.14 38.50
N ALA A 801 -33.73 -3.78 38.68
CA ALA A 801 -33.02 -3.80 39.97
C ALA A 801 -32.61 -2.39 40.44
N TYR A 802 -32.57 -1.41 39.54
CA TYR A 802 -32.12 -0.04 39.80
C TYR A 802 -33.26 0.99 39.92
N LEU A 803 -34.52 0.65 39.60
CA LEU A 803 -35.62 1.62 39.59
C LEU A 803 -36.00 2.16 40.98
N ALA A 804 -35.77 1.36 42.02
CA ALA A 804 -35.97 1.77 43.41
C ALA A 804 -34.75 2.48 44.01
N HIS A 805 -33.66 2.58 43.25
CA HIS A 805 -32.44 3.24 43.69
C HIS A 805 -32.64 4.76 43.75
N GLU A 806 -32.26 5.38 44.86
CA GLU A 806 -32.50 6.80 45.13
C GLU A 806 -31.84 7.72 44.09
N ILE A 807 -30.59 7.42 43.73
CA ILE A 807 -29.79 8.21 42.77
C ILE A 807 -30.02 7.77 41.32
N LEU A 808 -29.82 6.48 41.02
CA LEU A 808 -29.82 5.96 39.65
C LEU A 808 -31.22 5.66 39.11
N GLY A 809 -32.26 5.67 39.94
CA GLY A 809 -33.62 5.34 39.53
C GLY A 809 -34.11 6.19 38.36
N PHE A 810 -33.82 7.50 38.34
CA PHE A 810 -34.24 8.40 37.27
C PHE A 810 -33.55 8.11 35.94
N ALA A 811 -32.24 7.82 35.96
CA ALA A 811 -31.48 7.46 34.76
C ALA A 811 -31.90 6.08 34.23
N ALA A 812 -32.12 5.12 35.13
CA ALA A 812 -32.68 3.81 34.79
C ALA A 812 -34.07 3.96 34.14
N ALA A 813 -34.93 4.84 34.69
CA ALA A 813 -36.25 5.12 34.14
C ALA A 813 -36.20 5.82 32.76
N GLN A 814 -35.30 6.78 32.55
CA GLN A 814 -35.09 7.42 31.24
C GLN A 814 -34.61 6.41 30.19
N CYS A 815 -33.60 5.61 30.53
CA CYS A 815 -33.07 4.57 29.66
C CYS A 815 -34.12 3.51 29.34
N LEU A 816 -34.92 3.13 30.34
CA LEU A 816 -36.03 2.21 30.16
C LEU A 816 -37.13 2.82 29.28
N TRP A 817 -37.49 4.10 29.43
CA TRP A 817 -38.41 4.79 28.52
C TRP A 817 -37.90 4.88 27.08
N ARG A 818 -36.58 4.90 26.87
CA ARG A 818 -35.95 4.96 25.55
C ARG A 818 -35.80 3.58 24.90
N TRP A 819 -35.38 2.55 25.65
CA TRP A 819 -35.07 1.22 25.11
C TRP A 819 -36.21 0.22 25.25
N ASN A 820 -37.15 0.48 26.17
CA ASN A 820 -38.30 -0.38 26.43
C ASN A 820 -39.49 0.41 27.02
N ALA A 821 -39.98 1.39 26.24
CA ALA A 821 -41.06 2.31 26.63
C ALA A 821 -42.35 1.58 27.07
N GLU A 822 -42.63 0.42 26.47
CA GLU A 822 -43.80 -0.40 26.83
C GLU A 822 -43.67 -0.98 28.23
N ARG A 823 -42.49 -1.52 28.59
CA ARG A 823 -42.22 -2.00 29.96
C ARG A 823 -42.30 -0.84 30.95
N ALA A 824 -41.74 0.33 30.61
CA ALA A 824 -41.83 1.53 31.44
C ALA A 824 -43.30 1.99 31.68
N ALA A 825 -44.14 2.05 30.64
CA ALA A 825 -45.55 2.42 30.77
C ALA A 825 -46.37 1.40 31.57
N SER A 826 -46.10 0.10 31.40
CA SER A 826 -46.73 -0.97 32.18
C SER A 826 -46.42 -0.85 33.67
N LEU A 827 -45.16 -0.61 34.02
CA LEU A 827 -44.72 -0.42 35.39
C LEU A 827 -45.33 0.84 36.03
N LEU A 828 -45.63 1.87 35.24
CA LEU A 828 -46.24 3.13 35.71
C LEU A 828 -47.73 2.97 36.10
N VAL A 829 -48.51 2.20 35.32
CA VAL A 829 -49.97 2.07 35.48
C VAL A 829 -50.37 0.91 36.42
N GLN A 830 -49.55 -0.16 36.54
CA GLN A 830 -49.82 -1.31 37.42
C GLN A 830 -49.65 -0.94 38.91
N GLY A 831 -50.71 -0.42 39.52
CA GLY A 831 -50.65 0.21 40.84
C GLY A 831 -50.58 -0.71 42.07
N ALA A 832 -50.82 -2.02 41.95
CA ALA A 832 -50.94 -2.93 43.10
C ALA A 832 -49.68 -3.75 43.42
N SER A 833 -48.72 -3.87 42.49
CA SER A 833 -47.57 -4.79 42.60
C SER A 833 -46.19 -4.11 42.62
N ILE A 834 -46.13 -2.78 42.51
CA ILE A 834 -44.90 -2.00 42.36
C ILE A 834 -44.90 -0.86 43.39
N SER A 835 -43.73 -0.58 43.97
CA SER A 835 -43.60 0.48 44.98
C SER A 835 -43.95 1.86 44.40
N LEU A 836 -44.53 2.73 45.24
CA LEU A 836 -44.88 4.10 44.86
C LEU A 836 -43.65 4.89 44.39
N ALA A 837 -42.46 4.60 44.94
CA ALA A 837 -41.20 5.23 44.55
C ALA A 837 -40.84 4.97 43.09
N VAL A 838 -40.85 3.70 42.65
CA VAL A 838 -40.58 3.32 41.25
C VAL A 838 -41.57 3.98 40.29
N ARG A 839 -42.86 4.02 40.68
CA ARG A 839 -43.92 4.64 39.85
C ARG A 839 -43.72 6.15 39.71
N LYS A 840 -43.30 6.84 40.77
CA LYS A 840 -42.97 8.28 40.72
C LYS A 840 -41.78 8.55 39.78
N THR A 841 -40.74 7.75 39.86
CA THR A 841 -39.54 7.89 39.01
C THR A 841 -39.87 7.76 37.52
N LEU A 842 -40.72 6.78 37.17
CA LEU A 842 -41.19 6.59 35.79
C LEU A 842 -42.10 7.73 35.33
N PHE A 843 -42.98 8.24 36.21
CA PHE A 843 -43.90 9.34 35.90
C PHE A 843 -43.16 10.59 35.43
N TRP A 844 -42.13 11.02 36.17
CA TRP A 844 -41.39 12.25 35.90
C TRP A 844 -40.50 12.20 34.65
N GLN A 845 -40.14 11.00 34.20
CA GLN A 845 -39.31 10.79 33.00
C GLN A 845 -40.12 10.36 31.79
N CYS A 846 -41.46 10.42 31.89
CA CYS A 846 -42.36 10.10 30.80
C CYS A 846 -42.19 11.11 29.65
N PRO A 847 -41.82 10.69 28.43
CA PRO A 847 -41.67 11.61 27.29
C PRO A 847 -43.02 12.16 26.83
N GLU A 848 -43.02 13.33 26.18
CA GLU A 848 -44.24 14.02 25.71
C GLU A 848 -45.07 13.19 24.72
N GLN A 849 -44.45 12.26 24.00
CA GLN A 849 -45.16 11.32 23.12
C GLN A 849 -46.02 10.29 23.88
N TYR A 850 -45.77 10.08 25.18
CA TYR A 850 -46.51 9.17 26.07
C TYR A 850 -47.36 9.93 27.10
N PHE A 851 -47.62 11.21 26.84
CA PHE A 851 -48.25 12.13 27.78
C PHE A 851 -49.67 11.73 28.22
N SER A 852 -50.42 11.03 27.35
CA SER A 852 -51.72 10.44 27.71
C SER A 852 -51.61 9.37 28.81
N LYS A 853 -50.52 8.58 28.85
CA LYS A 853 -50.27 7.55 29.87
C LYS A 853 -49.92 8.16 31.22
N ALA A 854 -49.22 9.29 31.22
CA ALA A 854 -48.97 10.07 32.42
C ALA A 854 -50.27 10.63 33.01
N ILE A 855 -51.19 11.14 32.16
CA ILE A 855 -52.52 11.61 32.58
C ILE A 855 -53.37 10.47 33.14
N GLU A 856 -53.37 9.30 32.49
CA GLU A 856 -54.06 8.09 32.96
C GLU A 856 -53.53 7.63 34.32
N ALA A 857 -52.20 7.52 34.48
CA ALA A 857 -51.57 7.15 35.74
C ALA A 857 -51.93 8.12 36.87
N LEU A 858 -52.00 9.42 36.60
CA LEU A 858 -52.44 10.45 37.55
C LEU A 858 -53.93 10.35 37.91
N SER A 859 -54.79 10.03 36.94
CA SER A 859 -56.23 9.85 37.18
C SER A 859 -56.54 8.64 38.06
N VAL A 860 -55.73 7.58 37.95
CA VAL A 860 -55.87 6.33 38.74
C VAL A 860 -55.15 6.41 40.08
N ALA A 861 -54.01 7.11 40.14
CA ALA A 861 -53.22 7.27 41.35
C ALA A 861 -52.81 8.75 41.57
N PRO A 862 -53.71 9.58 42.13
CA PRO A 862 -53.44 10.99 42.39
C PRO A 862 -52.20 11.24 43.29
N ALA A 863 -51.81 10.25 44.09
CA ALA A 863 -50.63 10.29 44.98
C ALA A 863 -49.26 10.27 44.26
N LEU A 864 -49.23 10.12 42.93
CA LEU A 864 -47.99 10.23 42.15
C LEU A 864 -47.41 11.65 42.20
N CYS A 865 -48.28 12.67 42.23
CA CYS A 865 -47.90 14.09 42.34
C CYS A 865 -48.79 14.79 43.35
N ASN A 866 -48.19 15.61 44.21
CA ASN A 866 -48.99 16.49 45.08
C ASN A 866 -49.70 17.59 44.26
N ALA A 867 -50.63 18.31 44.88
CA ALA A 867 -51.46 19.29 44.18
C ALA A 867 -50.67 20.44 43.52
N GLU A 868 -49.55 20.86 44.11
CA GLU A 868 -48.71 21.93 43.53
C GLU A 868 -47.80 21.43 42.41
N GLU A 869 -47.22 20.24 42.54
CA GLU A 869 -46.47 19.57 41.47
C GLU A 869 -47.35 19.31 40.26
N ARG A 870 -48.60 18.88 40.49
CA ARG A 870 -49.59 18.66 39.43
C ARG A 870 -49.92 19.95 38.69
N LYS A 871 -50.14 21.06 39.43
CA LYS A 871 -50.35 22.40 38.83
C LYS A 871 -49.17 22.86 37.98
N GLN A 872 -47.94 22.67 38.47
CA GLN A 872 -46.73 23.06 37.75
C GLN A 872 -46.51 22.20 36.50
N TRP A 873 -46.73 20.90 36.61
CA TRP A 873 -46.62 19.97 35.49
C TRP A 873 -47.66 20.27 34.41
N VAL A 874 -48.93 20.48 34.80
CA VAL A 874 -49.99 20.93 33.88
C VAL A 874 -49.62 22.25 33.21
N ARG A 875 -49.20 23.28 33.96
CA ARG A 875 -48.80 24.58 33.38
C ARG A 875 -47.64 24.48 32.39
N LYS A 876 -46.65 23.63 32.67
CA LYS A 876 -45.47 23.45 31.81
C LYS A 876 -45.83 22.86 30.45
N HIS A 877 -46.74 21.89 30.43
CA HIS A 877 -47.05 21.12 29.22
C HIS A 877 -48.35 21.56 28.52
N LEU A 878 -49.21 22.36 29.17
CA LEU A 878 -50.45 22.88 28.60
C LEU A 878 -50.23 23.65 27.26
N PRO A 879 -49.20 24.50 27.09
CA PRO A 879 -48.99 25.26 25.83
C PRO A 879 -48.73 24.39 24.60
N SER A 880 -48.17 23.19 24.78
CA SER A 880 -47.83 22.22 23.73
C SER A 880 -48.72 20.97 23.74
N SER A 881 -49.76 20.94 24.58
CA SER A 881 -50.59 19.75 24.83
C SER A 881 -51.58 19.37 23.73
N GLY A 882 -51.78 20.25 22.73
CA GLY A 882 -52.66 20.00 21.58
C GLY A 882 -54.05 19.51 22.01
N LEU A 883 -54.42 18.30 21.58
CA LEU A 883 -55.72 17.66 21.87
C LEU A 883 -55.90 17.23 23.34
N PHE A 884 -54.83 17.21 24.15
CA PHE A 884 -54.88 16.80 25.57
C PHE A 884 -55.10 17.97 26.54
N ALA A 885 -55.26 19.19 26.04
CA ALA A 885 -55.42 20.39 26.87
C ALA A 885 -56.62 20.30 27.83
N ALA A 886 -57.76 19.77 27.37
CA ALA A 886 -58.95 19.60 28.20
C ALA A 886 -58.71 18.60 29.35
N ASN A 887 -58.03 17.49 29.06
CA ASN A 887 -57.72 16.47 30.06
C ASN A 887 -56.71 16.99 31.09
N LEU A 888 -55.74 17.80 30.66
CA LEU A 888 -54.80 18.45 31.55
C LEU A 888 -55.45 19.45 32.51
N LEU A 889 -56.41 20.24 32.01
CA LEU A 889 -57.15 21.18 32.85
C LEU A 889 -58.05 20.43 33.84
N ALA A 890 -58.68 19.32 33.44
CA ALA A 890 -59.47 18.48 34.32
C ALA A 890 -58.66 17.87 35.50
N LEU A 891 -57.34 17.66 35.33
CA LEU A 891 -56.47 17.21 36.41
C LEU A 891 -56.28 18.25 37.53
N LEU A 892 -56.60 19.52 37.29
CA LEU A 892 -56.52 20.61 38.28
C LEU A 892 -57.73 20.68 39.22
N ASP A 893 -58.85 20.08 38.81
CA ASP A 893 -60.10 20.04 39.58
C ASP A 893 -60.20 18.81 40.51
N VAL A 894 -59.21 17.93 40.46
CA VAL A 894 -59.09 16.73 41.31
C VAL A 894 -58.34 17.12 42.59
N GLU A 895 -59.06 17.24 43.71
CA GLU A 895 -58.47 17.49 45.06
C GLU A 895 -57.48 16.40 45.50
#